data_AF-A0A4U1KZP6-F1
#
_entry.id   AF-A0A4U1KZP6-F1
#
_cell.length_a   1.000
_cell.length_b   1.000
_cell.length_c   1.000
_cell.angle_alpha   90.00
_cell.angle_beta   90.00
_cell.angle_gamma   90.00
#
_symmetry.space_group_name_H-M   'P 1'
#
loop_
_entity.id
_entity.type
_entity.pdbx_description
1 polymer ?
#
loop_
_entity_poly.entity_id
_entity_poly.type
_entity_poly.pdbx_seq_one_letter_code
_entity_poly.pdbx_strand_id
1 'polypeptide(L)'
;MSAAAKPATGYCAAQPQTLHWTVSLYIDAGRLFVDGAGGPIETLPCAAAGTDAAKPLFDRAFDAEAIRAIQMRDPVSRALRNAVEPLFNDIADREWMGNTQDFVLAADDPPSDGDEAAASAWARATIDVDITAPAEVGWTTEGKRFVAALQGLATPRRAVLRRFWFVHNNGALSYHLSFALGYAHDPADYYFLALLQKLTGPKEFALAPDLLDRAMGAGAHSANPLDDVLGIAPLDDMRFAVAGDADRPFWHFVRDRFGADMTTMLARLARAGLHAASPPAPAEALAALVERTPIPEVPGLAIPKCRTLLFFHDPRFFARLIPPPDAEGNAIPRRAMVRADCYAPYAARLREAIDAAGIGEVRLVDGAAGSFWHWARERPDDPRYTGLTDAEILAIRAGTLDDGKGGTLHVPAFERGRTDCLDYLFLSGFNQNIIDFMNQDTSEILDSLDPIYPATEEQQAEGFFVRYANHRAMITYAPHSRSLETGNDYIGTCPYAFLIHTLSLHNEFLARAQERESVQAIDGIHAAVRGDEAACDYAAVEAAINRIKISGFQRYERHAHVNMFRYDTERDVFAELELLRGTRRKHAALERALLSLEDLATDLEARKRRVEGDAEDMRKRNLEAVVFVLALLGAVQFLFGLADYAGAHPDLAGWKGIGHPVSQLLGAVAIVASIAVIALTAVVAYARRDAVRALLHLPPHKS
;
A
#
# COMPACT_ATOMS: atom_id res chain seq x y z
N MET A 1 -25.26 -9.47 -28.77
CA MET A 1 -24.54 -8.82 -29.89
C MET A 1 -23.65 -9.85 -30.56
N SER A 2 -23.72 -9.97 -31.89
CA SER A 2 -22.91 -10.92 -32.66
C SER A 2 -21.44 -10.49 -32.65
N ALA A 3 -20.54 -11.36 -32.20
CA ALA A 3 -19.11 -11.14 -32.28
C ALA A 3 -18.70 -10.83 -33.72
N ALA A 4 -18.04 -9.70 -33.93
CA ALA A 4 -17.38 -9.42 -35.19
C ALA A 4 -16.37 -10.53 -35.47
N ALA A 5 -16.43 -11.13 -36.66
CA ALA A 5 -15.47 -12.12 -37.10
C ALA A 5 -14.06 -11.54 -37.00
N LYS A 6 -13.12 -12.27 -36.38
CA LYS A 6 -11.70 -11.90 -36.29
C LYS A 6 -11.20 -11.50 -37.68
N PRO A 7 -10.73 -10.26 -37.91
CA PRO A 7 -10.17 -9.89 -39.19
C PRO A 7 -8.95 -10.76 -39.49
N ALA A 8 -8.79 -11.15 -40.76
CA ALA A 8 -7.75 -12.06 -41.25
C ALA A 8 -6.30 -11.52 -41.11
N THR A 9 -6.12 -10.35 -40.46
CA THR A 9 -4.84 -9.65 -40.31
C THR A 9 -4.65 -9.10 -38.86
N GLY A 10 -4.61 -9.99 -37.87
CA GLY A 10 -3.62 -9.95 -36.77
C GLY A 10 -3.72 -8.95 -35.60
N TYR A 11 -4.62 -7.95 -35.59
CA TYR A 11 -4.73 -6.93 -34.52
C TYR A 11 -6.20 -6.70 -34.10
N CYS A 12 -6.47 -6.49 -32.80
CA CYS A 12 -7.80 -6.24 -32.23
C CYS A 12 -8.04 -4.74 -32.08
N ALA A 13 -8.81 -4.16 -33.01
CA ALA A 13 -9.27 -2.78 -32.90
C ALA A 13 -10.06 -2.58 -31.59
N ALA A 14 -9.71 -1.53 -30.85
CA ALA A 14 -10.44 -1.13 -29.65
C ALA A 14 -11.87 -0.75 -30.03
N GLN A 15 -12.86 -1.42 -29.44
CA GLN A 15 -14.27 -1.15 -29.70
C GLN A 15 -14.81 -0.17 -28.64
N PRO A 16 -15.70 0.76 -29.00
CA PRO A 16 -16.48 1.51 -28.01
C PRO A 16 -17.24 0.56 -27.07
N GLN A 17 -17.59 1.03 -25.87
CA GLN A 17 -18.31 0.26 -24.85
C GLN A 17 -17.55 -1.00 -24.42
N THR A 18 -16.23 -0.87 -24.30
CA THR A 18 -15.35 -1.94 -23.82
C THR A 18 -14.70 -1.52 -22.50
N LEU A 19 -14.81 -2.40 -21.50
CA LEU A 19 -14.02 -2.30 -20.28
C LEU A 19 -12.75 -3.15 -20.44
N HIS A 20 -11.61 -2.50 -20.27
CA HIS A 20 -10.31 -3.14 -20.09
C HIS A 20 -10.02 -3.23 -18.58
N TRP A 21 -10.23 -4.40 -18.01
CA TRP A 21 -10.08 -4.68 -16.58
C TRP A 21 -8.78 -5.46 -16.34
N THR A 22 -7.82 -4.85 -15.68
CA THR A 22 -6.52 -5.47 -15.36
C THR A 22 -6.38 -5.70 -13.86
N VAL A 23 -6.27 -6.95 -13.45
CA VAL A 23 -5.95 -7.34 -12.06
C VAL A 23 -4.46 -7.59 -11.95
N SER A 24 -3.80 -6.90 -11.03
CA SER A 24 -2.34 -6.96 -10.84
C SER A 24 -2.02 -7.53 -9.46
N LEU A 25 -1.44 -8.72 -9.42
CA LEU A 25 -0.94 -9.38 -8.22
C LEU A 25 0.52 -9.00 -7.99
N TYR A 26 0.92 -8.79 -6.74
CA TYR A 26 2.27 -8.36 -6.41
C TYR A 26 3.02 -9.39 -5.56
N ILE A 27 4.26 -9.66 -5.93
CA ILE A 27 5.17 -10.59 -5.28
C ILE A 27 6.40 -9.81 -4.82
N ASP A 28 6.61 -9.78 -3.51
CA ASP A 28 7.78 -9.16 -2.92
C ASP A 28 9.06 -9.90 -3.35
N ALA A 29 10.13 -9.15 -3.67
CA ALA A 29 11.41 -9.72 -4.11
C ALA A 29 11.96 -10.77 -3.12
N GLY A 30 11.77 -10.54 -1.82
CA GLY A 30 12.18 -11.43 -0.73
C GLY A 30 11.55 -12.83 -0.75
N ARG A 31 10.43 -13.02 -1.47
CA ARG A 31 9.72 -14.30 -1.58
C ARG A 31 10.12 -15.12 -2.79
N LEU A 32 10.75 -14.50 -3.79
CA LEU A 32 11.17 -15.17 -5.02
C LEU A 32 12.56 -15.77 -4.90
N PHE A 33 13.46 -15.05 -4.22
CA PHE A 33 14.86 -15.42 -4.07
C PHE A 33 15.10 -15.85 -2.62
N VAL A 34 15.80 -16.97 -2.41
CA VAL A 34 16.29 -17.42 -1.09
C VAL A 34 17.79 -17.20 -1.02
N ASP A 35 18.33 -17.09 0.19
CA ASP A 35 19.78 -17.10 0.35
C ASP A 35 20.39 -18.47 0.00
N GLY A 36 21.71 -18.52 -0.17
CA GLY A 36 22.44 -19.76 -0.42
C GLY A 36 22.39 -20.78 0.74
N ALA A 37 21.70 -20.46 1.84
CA ALA A 37 21.48 -21.33 3.00
C ALA A 37 20.04 -21.89 3.06
N GLY A 38 19.17 -21.53 2.11
CA GLY A 38 17.82 -22.08 1.98
C GLY A 38 16.77 -21.46 2.90
N GLY A 39 17.04 -20.31 3.51
CA GLY A 39 16.05 -19.55 4.29
C GLY A 39 15.31 -18.51 3.42
N PRO A 40 14.05 -18.16 3.74
CA PRO A 40 13.46 -16.92 3.21
C PRO A 40 14.39 -15.74 3.50
N ILE A 41 14.33 -14.66 2.71
CA ILE A 41 15.08 -13.41 2.99
C ILE A 41 14.44 -12.72 4.22
N GLU A 42 14.48 -13.39 5.37
CA GLU A 42 14.24 -12.82 6.68
C GLU A 42 15.60 -12.62 7.34
N THR A 43 15.95 -11.35 7.52
CA THR A 43 17.02 -10.91 8.42
C THR A 43 18.38 -11.60 8.21
N LEU A 44 19.12 -11.22 7.16
CA LEU A 44 20.59 -11.23 7.29
C LEU A 44 20.95 -10.10 8.28
N PRO A 45 21.53 -10.40 9.46
CA PRO A 45 22.20 -9.37 10.22
C PRO A 45 23.35 -8.90 9.33
N CYS A 46 23.44 -7.61 9.03
CA CYS A 46 24.54 -6.98 8.29
C CYS A 46 25.89 -7.04 9.05
N ALA A 47 26.24 -8.17 9.67
CA ALA A 47 27.37 -8.36 10.55
C ALA A 47 28.64 -8.90 9.85
N ALA A 48 28.68 -8.99 8.52
CA ALA A 48 29.87 -9.46 7.80
C ALA A 48 30.34 -8.48 6.74
N ALA A 49 30.86 -7.33 7.18
CA ALA A 49 31.74 -6.50 6.36
C ALA A 49 33.14 -7.15 6.35
N GLY A 50 33.62 -7.64 5.20
CA GLY A 50 35.02 -8.07 5.08
C GLY A 50 35.43 -8.96 3.92
N THR A 51 34.52 -9.44 3.07
CA THR A 51 34.89 -10.21 1.86
C THR A 51 34.04 -9.77 0.67
N ASP A 52 34.50 -9.96 -0.57
CA ASP A 52 33.70 -9.77 -1.80
C ASP A 52 32.38 -10.59 -1.83
N ALA A 53 32.16 -11.43 -0.81
CA ALA A 53 30.87 -12.04 -0.46
C ALA A 53 29.82 -11.04 0.09
N ALA A 54 30.23 -9.82 0.45
CA ALA A 54 29.45 -8.84 1.20
C ALA A 54 28.81 -7.73 0.35
N LYS A 55 28.46 -8.02 -0.92
CA LYS A 55 27.32 -7.31 -1.50
C LYS A 55 26.07 -7.82 -0.76
N PRO A 56 25.24 -6.94 -0.16
CA PRO A 56 23.97 -7.36 0.42
C PRO A 56 23.25 -8.29 -0.56
N LEU A 57 22.60 -9.35 -0.09
CA LEU A 57 21.94 -10.33 -0.97
C LEU A 57 20.95 -9.63 -1.94
N PHE A 58 20.38 -8.49 -1.54
CA PHE A 58 19.57 -7.59 -2.37
C PHE A 58 20.33 -6.96 -3.57
N ASP A 59 21.62 -6.65 -3.43
CA ASP A 59 22.50 -6.20 -4.53
C ASP A 59 22.96 -7.36 -5.43
N ARG A 60 22.75 -8.61 -5.02
CA ARG A 60 22.95 -9.81 -5.86
C ARG A 60 21.66 -10.34 -6.49
N ALA A 61 20.50 -10.00 -5.92
CA ALA A 61 19.21 -10.59 -6.28
C ALA A 61 18.59 -9.97 -7.55
N PHE A 62 18.79 -8.66 -7.78
CA PHE A 62 18.34 -8.02 -9.00
C PHE A 62 19.52 -7.66 -9.90
N ASP A 63 19.77 -8.54 -10.87
CA ASP A 63 20.66 -8.28 -11.98
C ASP A 63 19.82 -7.90 -13.21
N ALA A 64 19.71 -6.59 -13.46
CA ALA A 64 18.98 -6.05 -14.61
C ALA A 64 19.52 -6.60 -15.94
N GLU A 65 20.82 -6.90 -16.03
CA GLU A 65 21.43 -7.51 -17.21
C GLU A 65 20.97 -8.96 -17.37
N ALA A 66 20.91 -9.73 -16.27
CA ALA A 66 20.36 -11.09 -16.29
C ALA A 66 18.87 -11.12 -16.67
N ILE A 67 18.06 -10.21 -16.13
CA ILE A 67 16.64 -10.10 -16.50
C ILE A 67 16.50 -9.69 -17.97
N ARG A 68 17.28 -8.74 -18.45
CA ARG A 68 17.32 -8.38 -19.87
C ARG A 68 17.74 -9.57 -20.72
N ALA A 69 18.71 -10.37 -20.29
CA ALA A 69 19.13 -11.58 -20.99
C ALA A 69 18.01 -12.61 -21.06
N ILE A 70 17.21 -12.81 -20.00
CA ILE A 70 16.01 -13.65 -20.03
C ILE A 70 15.03 -13.14 -21.09
N GLN A 71 14.68 -11.85 -21.02
CA GLN A 71 13.73 -11.23 -21.94
C GLN A 71 14.18 -11.35 -23.40
N MET A 72 15.48 -11.20 -23.67
CA MET A 72 16.03 -11.26 -25.02
C MET A 72 16.18 -12.69 -25.55
N ARG A 73 16.37 -13.68 -24.67
CA ARG A 73 16.45 -15.10 -25.05
C ARG A 73 15.09 -15.68 -25.36
N ASP A 74 14.05 -15.28 -24.64
CA ASP A 74 12.68 -15.72 -24.90
C ASP A 74 12.06 -14.94 -26.08
N PRO A 75 11.70 -15.60 -27.20
CA PRO A 75 11.17 -14.91 -28.38
C PRO A 75 9.88 -14.12 -28.09
N VAL A 76 9.00 -14.63 -27.22
CA VAL A 76 7.71 -13.98 -26.93
C VAL A 76 7.91 -12.76 -26.04
N SER A 77 8.73 -12.87 -24.99
CA SER A 77 9.11 -11.72 -24.15
C SER A 77 9.84 -10.64 -24.96
N ARG A 78 10.69 -11.04 -25.92
CA ARG A 78 11.34 -10.10 -26.84
C ARG A 78 10.33 -9.40 -27.76
N ALA A 79 9.35 -10.12 -28.29
CA ALA A 79 8.28 -9.53 -29.10
C ALA A 79 7.43 -8.54 -28.28
N LEU A 80 7.06 -8.93 -27.06
CA LEU A 80 6.31 -8.11 -26.12
C LEU A 80 7.08 -6.82 -25.76
N ARG A 81 8.38 -6.96 -25.45
CA ARG A 81 9.29 -5.84 -25.21
C ARG A 81 9.28 -4.86 -26.38
N ASN A 82 9.49 -5.35 -27.60
CA ASN A 82 9.61 -4.52 -28.79
C ASN A 82 8.30 -3.76 -29.09
N ALA A 83 7.15 -4.29 -28.68
CA ALA A 83 5.86 -3.63 -28.83
C ALA A 83 5.55 -2.61 -27.72
N VAL A 84 5.90 -2.93 -26.47
CA VAL A 84 5.40 -2.21 -25.28
C VAL A 84 6.43 -1.25 -24.68
N GLU A 85 7.71 -1.63 -24.58
CA GLU A 85 8.72 -0.78 -23.96
C GLU A 85 8.93 0.57 -24.67
N PRO A 86 8.83 0.69 -26.01
CA PRO A 86 8.87 2.00 -26.66
C PRO A 86 7.75 2.93 -26.19
N LEU A 87 6.56 2.41 -25.92
CA LEU A 87 5.42 3.20 -25.41
C LEU A 87 5.64 3.62 -23.95
N PHE A 88 6.30 2.79 -23.15
CA PHE A 88 6.69 3.18 -21.79
C PHE A 88 7.77 4.27 -21.81
N ASN A 89 8.77 4.12 -22.68
CA ASN A 89 9.86 5.08 -22.83
C ASN A 89 9.40 6.37 -23.53
N ASP A 90 8.24 6.39 -24.18
CA ASP A 90 7.62 7.61 -24.71
C ASP A 90 7.15 8.51 -23.56
N ILE A 91 6.52 7.93 -22.54
CA ILE A 91 5.90 8.67 -21.44
C ILE A 91 6.76 8.81 -20.17
N ALA A 92 7.81 8.01 -20.02
CA ALA A 92 8.61 7.95 -18.81
C ALA A 92 10.10 7.81 -19.10
N ASP A 93 10.92 8.48 -18.30
CA ASP A 93 12.36 8.23 -18.25
C ASP A 93 12.68 7.12 -17.24
N ARG A 94 12.72 5.89 -17.75
CA ARG A 94 12.93 4.68 -16.94
C ARG A 94 14.40 4.26 -16.88
N GLU A 95 15.29 5.04 -17.47
CA GLU A 95 16.72 4.72 -17.52
C GLU A 95 17.44 5.37 -16.35
N TRP A 96 18.17 4.55 -15.59
CA TRP A 96 19.08 5.03 -14.56
C TRP A 96 20.49 4.60 -14.92
N MET A 97 21.41 5.56 -15.05
CA MET A 97 22.79 5.31 -15.48
C MET A 97 22.88 4.51 -16.80
N GLY A 98 21.94 4.73 -17.73
CA GLY A 98 21.87 4.06 -19.03
C GLY A 98 21.25 2.66 -19.02
N ASN A 99 20.70 2.20 -17.89
CA ASN A 99 20.02 0.91 -17.79
C ASN A 99 18.53 1.07 -17.49
N THR A 100 17.70 0.39 -18.28
CA THR A 100 16.26 0.27 -17.99
C THR A 100 16.04 -0.46 -16.68
N GLN A 101 15.23 0.13 -15.79
CA GLN A 101 15.01 -0.41 -14.46
C GLN A 101 13.89 -1.47 -14.39
N ASP A 102 12.95 -1.48 -15.33
CA ASP A 102 11.78 -2.37 -15.31
C ASP A 102 11.50 -3.05 -16.65
N PHE A 103 11.01 -4.29 -16.59
CA PHE A 103 10.90 -5.18 -17.75
C PHE A 103 9.52 -5.82 -17.86
N VAL A 104 9.04 -6.01 -19.08
CA VAL A 104 7.84 -6.82 -19.35
C VAL A 104 8.25 -8.20 -19.86
N LEU A 105 7.67 -9.26 -19.31
CA LEU A 105 7.92 -10.63 -19.74
C LEU A 105 6.60 -11.33 -20.09
N ALA A 106 6.65 -12.23 -21.08
CA ALA A 106 5.49 -13.05 -21.46
C ALA A 106 5.07 -13.97 -20.32
N ALA A 107 3.79 -14.31 -20.20
CA ALA A 107 3.33 -15.24 -19.17
C ALA A 107 3.71 -16.69 -19.43
N ASP A 108 3.69 -17.10 -20.70
CA ASP A 108 3.98 -18.46 -21.16
C ASP A 108 4.94 -18.46 -22.36
N ASP A 109 5.45 -19.65 -22.68
CA ASP A 109 6.27 -19.94 -23.86
C ASP A 109 5.36 -20.50 -24.98
N PRO A 110 5.70 -20.29 -26.26
CA PRO A 110 4.94 -20.87 -27.36
C PRO A 110 5.16 -22.39 -27.40
N PRO A 111 4.20 -23.19 -27.93
CA PRO A 111 4.29 -24.65 -27.96
C PRO A 111 5.37 -25.21 -28.89
N SER A 112 6.01 -24.37 -29.72
CA SER A 112 7.13 -24.76 -30.60
C SER A 112 8.10 -23.59 -30.81
N ASP A 113 9.36 -23.90 -31.15
CA ASP A 113 10.38 -22.93 -31.60
C ASP A 113 9.99 -22.31 -32.95
N GLY A 114 9.01 -21.41 -32.92
CA GLY A 114 8.59 -20.62 -34.07
C GLY A 114 9.58 -19.50 -34.39
N ASP A 115 9.47 -18.96 -35.60
CA ASP A 115 10.18 -17.74 -35.98
C ASP A 115 9.66 -16.51 -35.21
N GLU A 116 10.26 -15.35 -35.45
CA GLU A 116 9.88 -14.10 -34.79
C GLU A 116 8.44 -13.68 -35.08
N ALA A 117 7.90 -14.03 -36.25
CA ALA A 117 6.50 -13.76 -36.60
C ALA A 117 5.54 -14.61 -35.76
N ALA A 118 5.86 -15.90 -35.56
CA ALA A 118 5.12 -16.78 -34.68
C ALA A 118 5.17 -16.32 -33.22
N ALA A 119 6.34 -15.89 -32.73
CA ALA A 119 6.48 -15.34 -31.38
C ALA A 119 5.66 -14.05 -31.19
N SER A 120 5.67 -13.17 -32.19
CA SER A 120 4.85 -11.95 -32.20
C SER A 120 3.35 -12.25 -32.23
N ALA A 121 2.93 -13.24 -33.01
CA ALA A 121 1.54 -13.70 -33.02
C ALA A 121 1.13 -14.31 -31.67
N TRP A 122 2.03 -15.07 -31.03
CA TRP A 122 1.80 -15.63 -29.70
C TRP A 122 1.72 -14.55 -28.63
N ALA A 123 2.58 -13.53 -28.69
CA ALA A 123 2.51 -12.37 -27.78
C ALA A 123 1.18 -11.60 -27.86
N ARG A 124 0.45 -11.74 -28.98
CA ARG A 124 -0.90 -11.18 -29.16
C ARG A 124 -2.03 -12.17 -28.88
N ALA A 125 -1.72 -13.43 -28.61
CA ALA A 125 -2.72 -14.46 -28.41
C ALA A 125 -3.58 -14.14 -27.19
N THR A 126 -4.87 -14.44 -27.31
CA THR A 126 -5.86 -14.21 -26.25
C THR A 126 -6.43 -15.54 -25.79
N ILE A 127 -6.75 -15.60 -24.50
CA ILE A 127 -7.57 -16.65 -23.94
C ILE A 127 -8.98 -16.12 -23.87
N ASP A 128 -9.92 -16.80 -24.50
CA ASP A 128 -11.30 -16.42 -24.37
C ASP A 128 -11.89 -16.96 -23.05
N VAL A 129 -12.59 -16.11 -22.31
CA VAL A 129 -13.15 -16.40 -21.00
C VAL A 129 -14.63 -16.01 -20.98
N ASP A 130 -15.50 -16.92 -20.55
CA ASP A 130 -16.89 -16.62 -20.23
C ASP A 130 -16.99 -16.27 -18.75
N ILE A 131 -17.53 -15.09 -18.45
CA ILE A 131 -17.73 -14.58 -17.10
C ILE A 131 -19.23 -14.51 -16.82
N THR A 132 -19.67 -15.20 -15.78
CA THR A 132 -21.09 -15.29 -15.40
C THR A 132 -21.27 -14.75 -13.99
N ALA A 133 -22.13 -13.75 -13.83
CA ALA A 133 -22.54 -13.23 -12.53
C ALA A 133 -23.71 -14.05 -11.95
N PRO A 134 -23.95 -14.01 -10.62
CA PRO A 134 -25.14 -14.60 -10.04
C PRO A 134 -26.42 -13.91 -10.58
N ALA A 135 -27.53 -14.65 -10.62
CA ALA A 135 -28.81 -14.13 -11.10
C ALA A 135 -29.41 -13.03 -10.20
N GLU A 136 -29.07 -13.06 -8.92
CA GLU A 136 -29.37 -12.02 -7.96
C GLU A 136 -28.13 -11.71 -7.12
N VAL A 137 -27.98 -10.46 -6.72
CA VAL A 137 -26.95 -10.03 -5.78
C VAL A 137 -27.62 -9.35 -4.59
N GLY A 138 -27.22 -9.75 -3.38
CA GLY A 138 -27.63 -9.08 -2.15
C GLY A 138 -26.46 -8.41 -1.43
N TRP A 139 -26.69 -7.22 -0.90
CA TRP A 139 -25.72 -6.46 -0.09
C TRP A 139 -26.42 -5.83 1.12
N THR A 140 -25.64 -5.29 2.05
CA THR A 140 -26.17 -4.63 3.25
C THR A 140 -25.54 -3.27 3.43
N THR A 141 -26.38 -2.26 3.60
CA THR A 141 -25.97 -0.90 3.93
C THR A 141 -26.99 -0.25 4.85
N GLU A 142 -26.52 0.64 5.73
CA GLU A 142 -27.36 1.34 6.71
C GLU A 142 -28.29 0.42 7.54
N GLY A 143 -27.85 -0.83 7.78
CA GLY A 143 -28.62 -1.84 8.51
C GLY A 143 -29.79 -2.46 7.73
N LYS A 144 -29.96 -2.14 6.43
CA LYS A 144 -30.93 -2.77 5.54
C LYS A 144 -30.26 -3.68 4.51
N ARG A 145 -30.92 -4.79 4.21
CA ARG A 145 -30.50 -5.70 3.15
C ARG A 145 -31.22 -5.34 1.85
N PHE A 146 -30.45 -5.17 0.79
CA PHE A 146 -30.92 -4.93 -0.56
C PHE A 146 -30.61 -6.12 -1.44
N VAL A 147 -31.47 -6.40 -2.40
CA VAL A 147 -31.23 -7.40 -3.45
C VAL A 147 -31.58 -6.82 -4.81
N ALA A 148 -30.65 -6.91 -5.76
CA ALA A 148 -30.90 -6.65 -7.17
C ALA A 148 -31.06 -7.98 -7.92
N ALA A 149 -32.19 -8.13 -8.62
CA ALA A 149 -32.45 -9.27 -9.51
C ALA A 149 -32.86 -8.72 -10.88
N LEU A 150 -31.88 -8.72 -11.80
CA LEU A 150 -31.96 -8.02 -13.08
C LEU A 150 -32.03 -9.02 -14.23
N GLN A 151 -32.91 -8.74 -15.19
CA GLN A 151 -33.00 -9.58 -16.39
C GLN A 151 -31.68 -9.48 -17.15
N GLY A 152 -31.08 -10.64 -17.40
CA GLY A 152 -29.80 -10.72 -18.12
C GLY A 152 -28.56 -10.54 -17.23
N LEU A 153 -28.65 -10.36 -15.91
CA LEU A 153 -27.46 -10.30 -15.05
C LEU A 153 -26.64 -11.60 -15.08
N ALA A 154 -27.32 -12.76 -15.07
CA ALA A 154 -26.66 -14.07 -15.17
C ALA A 154 -26.30 -14.50 -16.60
N THR A 155 -26.50 -13.64 -17.61
CA THR A 155 -26.05 -13.97 -18.98
C THR A 155 -24.51 -14.06 -19.01
N PRO A 156 -23.90 -15.07 -19.65
CA PRO A 156 -22.44 -15.10 -19.78
C PRO A 156 -21.93 -13.90 -20.62
N ARG A 157 -20.92 -13.18 -20.11
CA ARG A 157 -20.17 -12.15 -20.86
C ARG A 157 -18.89 -12.78 -21.38
N ARG A 158 -18.68 -12.71 -22.70
CA ARG A 158 -17.42 -13.12 -23.33
C ARG A 158 -16.37 -12.03 -23.10
N ALA A 159 -15.27 -12.39 -22.47
CA ALA A 159 -14.08 -11.56 -22.31
C ALA A 159 -12.89 -12.19 -23.05
N VAL A 160 -11.95 -11.36 -23.48
CA VAL A 160 -10.63 -11.82 -23.91
C VAL A 160 -9.61 -11.51 -22.82
N LEU A 161 -8.82 -12.50 -22.44
CA LEU A 161 -7.82 -12.42 -21.40
C LEU A 161 -6.40 -12.43 -22.01
N ARG A 162 -5.57 -11.51 -21.54
CA ARG A 162 -4.12 -11.46 -21.74
C ARG A 162 -3.39 -11.53 -20.41
N ARG A 163 -2.19 -12.09 -20.43
CA ARG A 163 -1.41 -12.39 -19.24
C ARG A 163 0.05 -12.07 -19.47
N PHE A 164 0.68 -11.44 -18.50
CA PHE A 164 2.10 -11.08 -18.58
C PHE A 164 2.66 -10.75 -17.21
N TRP A 165 3.99 -10.70 -17.12
CA TRP A 165 4.72 -10.30 -15.94
C TRP A 165 5.35 -8.91 -16.13
N PHE A 166 5.46 -8.18 -15.04
CA PHE A 166 6.26 -6.97 -14.95
C PHE A 166 7.30 -7.15 -13.83
N VAL A 167 8.55 -6.89 -14.15
CA VAL A 167 9.68 -6.98 -13.22
C VAL A 167 10.06 -5.57 -12.79
N HIS A 168 10.01 -5.33 -11.49
CA HIS A 168 10.35 -4.04 -10.88
C HIS A 168 11.85 -3.90 -10.63
N ASN A 169 12.32 -2.67 -10.44
CA ASN A 169 13.72 -2.30 -10.23
C ASN A 169 14.44 -2.91 -9.01
N ASN A 170 13.71 -3.61 -8.13
CA ASN A 170 14.24 -4.31 -6.97
C ASN A 170 14.13 -5.84 -7.11
N GLY A 171 13.70 -6.34 -8.26
CA GLY A 171 13.45 -7.75 -8.54
C GLY A 171 12.09 -8.27 -8.06
N ALA A 172 11.22 -7.43 -7.49
CA ALA A 172 9.83 -7.80 -7.26
C ALA A 172 9.14 -8.07 -8.60
N LEU A 173 8.13 -8.94 -8.56
CA LEU A 173 7.32 -9.27 -9.74
C LEU A 173 5.89 -8.83 -9.51
N SER A 174 5.27 -8.32 -10.57
CA SER A 174 3.82 -8.26 -10.65
C SER A 174 3.30 -9.12 -11.80
N TYR A 175 2.19 -9.82 -11.54
CA TYR A 175 1.49 -10.67 -12.49
C TYR A 175 0.18 -10.01 -12.87
N HIS A 176 -0.09 -9.91 -14.17
CA HIS A 176 -1.21 -9.14 -14.67
C HIS A 176 -2.16 -10.03 -15.47
N LEU A 177 -3.44 -9.98 -15.11
CA LEU A 177 -4.55 -10.56 -15.85
C LEU A 177 -5.36 -9.41 -16.44
N SER A 178 -5.28 -9.20 -17.75
CA SER A 178 -5.99 -8.11 -18.44
C SER A 178 -7.13 -8.66 -19.28
N PHE A 179 -8.35 -8.37 -18.86
CA PHE A 179 -9.59 -8.74 -19.53
C PHE A 179 -10.08 -7.57 -20.37
N ALA A 180 -10.54 -7.83 -21.59
CA ALA A 180 -11.36 -6.89 -22.34
C ALA A 180 -12.74 -7.51 -22.56
N LEU A 181 -13.79 -6.82 -22.10
CA LEU A 181 -15.17 -7.24 -22.26
C LEU A 181 -16.05 -6.09 -22.76
N GLY A 182 -16.96 -6.41 -23.69
CA GLY A 182 -18.01 -5.49 -24.11
C GLY A 182 -19.15 -5.46 -23.09
N TYR A 183 -19.78 -4.30 -22.96
CA TYR A 183 -20.97 -4.11 -22.13
C TYR A 183 -21.97 -3.17 -22.81
N ALA A 184 -23.18 -3.12 -22.28
CA ALA A 184 -24.24 -2.21 -22.64
C ALA A 184 -24.51 -1.23 -21.50
N HIS A 185 -25.08 -0.07 -21.84
CA HIS A 185 -25.50 0.94 -20.86
C HIS A 185 -26.85 0.61 -20.24
N ASP A 186 -26.94 -0.57 -19.62
CA ASP A 186 -28.15 -1.04 -18.95
C ASP A 186 -27.86 -1.44 -17.50
N PRO A 187 -28.90 -1.53 -16.64
CA PRO A 187 -28.70 -1.88 -15.24
C PRO A 187 -28.00 -3.23 -15.01
N ALA A 188 -28.26 -4.25 -15.84
CA ALA A 188 -27.68 -5.57 -15.65
C ALA A 188 -26.17 -5.51 -15.84
N ASP A 189 -25.71 -4.79 -16.87
CA ASP A 189 -24.28 -4.58 -17.08
C ASP A 189 -23.66 -3.62 -16.06
N TYR A 190 -24.39 -2.61 -15.56
CA TYR A 190 -23.90 -1.78 -14.45
C TYR A 190 -23.62 -2.57 -13.18
N TYR A 191 -24.54 -3.45 -12.78
CA TYR A 191 -24.27 -4.36 -11.65
C TYR A 191 -23.18 -5.37 -11.99
N PHE A 192 -23.14 -5.92 -13.21
CA PHE A 192 -22.08 -6.82 -13.63
C PHE A 192 -20.70 -6.17 -13.48
N LEU A 193 -20.53 -4.95 -13.98
CA LEU A 193 -19.28 -4.18 -13.88
C LEU A 193 -18.92 -3.89 -12.41
N ALA A 194 -19.90 -3.45 -11.60
CA ALA A 194 -19.69 -3.23 -10.17
C ALA A 194 -19.21 -4.50 -9.46
N LEU A 195 -19.80 -5.67 -9.78
CA LEU A 195 -19.41 -6.96 -9.22
C LEU A 195 -17.95 -7.33 -9.56
N LEU A 196 -17.46 -7.01 -10.76
CA LEU A 196 -16.04 -7.22 -11.11
C LEU A 196 -15.10 -6.47 -10.16
N GLN A 197 -15.47 -5.24 -9.75
CA GLN A 197 -14.69 -4.47 -8.80
C GLN A 197 -14.69 -5.12 -7.40
N LYS A 198 -15.83 -5.69 -6.99
CA LYS A 198 -15.98 -6.41 -5.70
C LYS A 198 -15.12 -7.65 -5.59
N LEU A 199 -14.72 -8.28 -6.70
CA LEU A 199 -13.82 -9.43 -6.70
C LEU A 199 -12.46 -9.13 -6.05
N THR A 200 -11.99 -7.89 -6.17
CA THR A 200 -10.66 -7.44 -5.67
C THR A 200 -10.75 -6.44 -4.52
N GLY A 201 -11.94 -5.94 -4.22
CA GLY A 201 -12.20 -5.01 -3.12
C GLY A 201 -13.66 -5.07 -2.71
N PRO A 202 -14.11 -6.13 -2.00
CA PRO A 202 -15.50 -6.22 -1.58
C PRO A 202 -15.79 -5.11 -0.55
N LYS A 203 -16.90 -4.41 -0.75
CA LYS A 203 -17.49 -3.42 0.17
C LYS A 203 -19.00 -3.62 0.18
N GLU A 204 -19.66 -3.29 1.29
CA GLU A 204 -21.11 -3.47 1.53
C GLU A 204 -21.52 -4.95 1.70
N PHE A 205 -20.55 -5.83 1.92
CA PHE A 205 -20.76 -7.25 2.22
C PHE A 205 -20.24 -7.58 3.61
N ALA A 206 -20.76 -8.65 4.19
CA ALA A 206 -20.27 -9.23 5.44
C ALA A 206 -19.94 -10.71 5.22
N LEU A 207 -18.99 -11.22 5.99
CA LEU A 207 -18.73 -12.66 6.05
C LEU A 207 -19.95 -13.40 6.58
N ALA A 208 -20.07 -14.68 6.21
CA ALA A 208 -20.99 -15.60 6.86
C ALA A 208 -20.78 -15.57 8.39
N PRO A 209 -21.85 -15.64 9.21
CA PRO A 209 -21.75 -15.44 10.65
C PRO A 209 -20.72 -16.36 11.34
N ASP A 210 -20.63 -17.62 10.93
CA ASP A 210 -19.68 -18.59 11.48
C ASP A 210 -18.21 -18.26 11.16
N LEU A 211 -17.95 -17.66 9.99
CA LEU A 211 -16.63 -17.19 9.60
C LEU A 211 -16.27 -15.90 10.34
N LEU A 212 -17.23 -14.99 10.51
CA LEU A 212 -17.03 -13.78 11.27
C LEU A 212 -16.70 -14.08 12.73
N ASP A 213 -17.46 -14.99 13.37
CA ASP A 213 -17.20 -15.42 14.75
C ASP A 213 -15.81 -16.05 14.90
N ARG A 214 -15.39 -16.88 13.93
CA ARG A 214 -14.04 -17.45 13.88
C ARG A 214 -12.94 -16.41 13.70
N ALA A 215 -13.18 -15.41 12.84
CA ALA A 215 -12.21 -14.34 12.58
C ALA A 215 -12.05 -13.40 13.78
N MET A 216 -13.11 -13.19 14.56
CA MET A 216 -13.13 -12.36 15.76
C MET A 216 -12.70 -13.11 17.04
N GLY A 217 -12.60 -14.44 17.00
CA GLY A 217 -12.23 -15.29 18.13
C GLY A 217 -10.72 -15.31 18.47
N ALA A 218 -10.39 -15.94 19.60
CA ALA A 218 -9.00 -16.12 20.03
C ALA A 218 -8.27 -17.10 19.08
N GLY A 219 -7.34 -16.55 18.28
CA GLY A 219 -6.62 -17.30 17.23
C GLY A 219 -6.76 -16.70 15.82
N ALA A 220 -7.60 -15.66 15.65
CA ALA A 220 -7.73 -14.79 14.46
C ALA A 220 -7.41 -15.49 13.12
N HIS A 221 -8.24 -16.45 12.73
CA HIS A 221 -8.18 -16.99 11.38
C HIS A 221 -8.77 -15.96 10.41
N SER A 222 -7.98 -15.49 9.45
CA SER A 222 -8.51 -14.62 8.40
C SER A 222 -9.11 -15.47 7.28
N ALA A 223 -10.43 -15.36 7.12
CA ALA A 223 -11.17 -16.01 6.05
C ALA A 223 -10.66 -15.53 4.68
N ASN A 224 -10.68 -16.40 3.68
CA ASN A 224 -10.14 -16.08 2.38
C ASN A 224 -10.81 -16.84 1.21
N PRO A 225 -10.85 -16.26 0.01
CA PRO A 225 -11.62 -16.79 -1.12
C PRO A 225 -11.01 -18.03 -1.79
N LEU A 226 -9.87 -18.54 -1.33
CA LEU A 226 -9.26 -19.77 -1.86
C LEU A 226 -9.61 -21.02 -1.03
N ASP A 227 -9.87 -20.82 0.25
CA ASP A 227 -10.04 -21.92 1.23
C ASP A 227 -11.44 -21.93 1.85
N ASP A 228 -12.19 -20.83 1.80
CA ASP A 228 -13.47 -20.66 2.49
C ASP A 228 -14.62 -20.30 1.54
N VAL A 229 -15.84 -20.68 1.90
CA VAL A 229 -17.09 -20.15 1.31
C VAL A 229 -17.52 -18.96 2.13
N LEU A 230 -17.42 -17.74 1.58
CA LEU A 230 -17.39 -16.52 2.36
C LEU A 230 -18.78 -15.99 2.75
N GLY A 231 -19.84 -16.41 2.06
CA GLY A 231 -21.15 -15.77 2.10
C GLY A 231 -21.19 -14.44 1.33
N ILE A 232 -20.20 -14.21 0.46
CA ILE A 232 -20.04 -12.97 -0.31
C ILE A 232 -20.25 -13.33 -1.78
N ALA A 233 -21.46 -13.08 -2.28
CA ALA A 233 -21.91 -13.48 -3.62
C ALA A 233 -20.90 -13.22 -4.75
N PRO A 234 -20.29 -12.02 -4.92
CA PRO A 234 -19.30 -11.84 -5.97
C PRO A 234 -18.11 -12.80 -5.87
N LEU A 235 -17.64 -13.13 -4.67
CA LEU A 235 -16.48 -13.99 -4.45
C LEU A 235 -16.82 -15.48 -4.59
N ASP A 236 -18.00 -15.88 -4.12
CA ASP A 236 -18.42 -17.28 -4.10
C ASP A 236 -19.10 -17.73 -5.41
N ASP A 237 -19.84 -16.82 -6.06
CA ASP A 237 -20.80 -17.16 -7.11
C ASP A 237 -20.44 -16.65 -8.50
N MET A 238 -19.55 -15.65 -8.66
CA MET A 238 -19.09 -15.28 -10.01
C MET A 238 -18.23 -16.39 -10.61
N ARG A 239 -18.64 -16.88 -11.78
CA ARG A 239 -18.01 -18.00 -12.47
C ARG A 239 -17.19 -17.54 -13.68
N PHE A 240 -16.00 -18.12 -13.81
CA PHE A 240 -15.06 -17.90 -14.90
C PHE A 240 -14.78 -19.23 -15.59
N ALA A 241 -14.96 -19.30 -16.90
CA ALA A 241 -14.74 -20.50 -17.69
C ALA A 241 -13.94 -20.20 -18.95
N VAL A 242 -12.93 -21.03 -19.24
CA VAL A 242 -12.24 -21.04 -20.55
C VAL A 242 -12.91 -22.12 -21.40
N ALA A 243 -12.98 -21.94 -22.70
CA ALA A 243 -13.57 -22.93 -23.59
C ALA A 243 -12.92 -24.32 -23.39
N GLY A 244 -13.73 -25.31 -22.98
CA GLY A 244 -13.27 -26.67 -22.69
C GLY A 244 -12.88 -26.94 -21.24
N ASP A 245 -12.76 -25.92 -20.41
CA ASP A 245 -12.50 -26.03 -18.97
C ASP A 245 -13.81 -25.94 -18.17
N ALA A 246 -13.84 -26.55 -16.97
CA ALA A 246 -14.93 -26.35 -16.01
C ALA A 246 -14.92 -24.93 -15.46
N ASP A 247 -16.10 -24.39 -15.16
CA ASP A 247 -16.23 -23.07 -14.56
C ASP A 247 -15.74 -23.08 -13.10
N ARG A 248 -15.18 -21.96 -12.66
CA ARG A 248 -14.60 -21.82 -11.31
C ARG A 248 -14.89 -20.43 -10.74
N PRO A 249 -14.94 -20.27 -9.40
CA PRO A 249 -14.91 -18.95 -8.80
C PRO A 249 -13.66 -18.19 -9.22
N PHE A 250 -13.74 -16.85 -9.23
CA PHE A 250 -12.66 -15.97 -9.70
C PHE A 250 -11.29 -16.29 -9.12
N TRP A 251 -11.16 -16.40 -7.79
CA TRP A 251 -9.86 -16.59 -7.15
C TRP A 251 -9.26 -17.98 -7.41
N HIS A 252 -10.10 -19.00 -7.63
CA HIS A 252 -9.64 -20.31 -8.09
C HIS A 252 -9.13 -20.24 -9.53
N PHE A 253 -9.85 -19.57 -10.42
CA PHE A 253 -9.40 -19.31 -11.79
C PHE A 253 -8.04 -18.59 -11.81
N VAL A 254 -7.88 -17.55 -10.97
CA VAL A 254 -6.62 -16.80 -10.81
C VAL A 254 -5.49 -17.71 -10.32
N ARG A 255 -5.73 -18.52 -9.29
CA ARG A 255 -4.75 -19.49 -8.75
C ARG A 255 -4.25 -20.44 -9.83
N ASP A 256 -5.15 -21.01 -10.61
CA ASP A 256 -4.78 -22.00 -11.62
C ASP A 256 -3.95 -21.38 -12.75
N ARG A 257 -4.31 -20.18 -13.23
CA ARG A 257 -3.52 -19.45 -14.23
C ARG A 257 -2.16 -19.02 -13.67
N PHE A 258 -2.14 -18.47 -12.45
CA PHE A 258 -0.92 -18.05 -11.78
C PHE A 258 0.06 -19.21 -11.59
N GLY A 259 -0.42 -20.36 -11.11
CA GLY A 259 0.42 -21.54 -10.88
C GLY A 259 1.09 -22.06 -12.15
N ALA A 260 0.34 -22.10 -13.26
CA ALA A 260 0.88 -22.48 -14.56
C ALA A 260 1.97 -21.51 -15.05
N ASP A 261 1.70 -20.21 -15.02
CA ASP A 261 2.64 -19.20 -15.53
C ASP A 261 3.86 -19.01 -14.64
N MET A 262 3.67 -19.13 -13.33
CA MET A 262 4.77 -19.05 -12.38
C MET A 262 5.75 -20.20 -12.59
N THR A 263 5.27 -21.40 -12.95
CA THR A 263 6.14 -22.53 -13.28
C THR A 263 7.07 -22.19 -14.45
N THR A 264 6.52 -21.56 -15.50
CA THR A 264 7.29 -21.08 -16.66
C THR A 264 8.29 -19.99 -16.24
N MET A 265 7.84 -19.02 -15.44
CA MET A 265 8.70 -17.93 -14.96
C MET A 265 9.87 -18.42 -14.11
N LEU A 266 9.64 -19.32 -13.16
CA LEU A 266 10.70 -19.91 -12.33
C LEU A 266 11.69 -20.72 -13.16
N ALA A 267 11.22 -21.44 -14.19
CA ALA A 267 12.10 -22.14 -15.12
C ALA A 267 13.00 -21.17 -15.90
N ARG A 268 12.47 -20.01 -16.33
CA ARG A 268 13.25 -18.95 -17.00
C ARG A 268 14.31 -18.35 -16.07
N LEU A 269 13.94 -18.04 -14.82
CA LEU A 269 14.87 -17.53 -13.81
C LEU A 269 16.00 -18.53 -13.53
N ALA A 270 15.67 -19.81 -13.33
CA ALA A 270 16.65 -20.86 -13.09
C ALA A 270 17.66 -21.01 -14.24
N ARG A 271 17.19 -20.95 -15.51
CA ARG A 271 18.08 -21.00 -16.70
C ARG A 271 19.05 -19.81 -16.79
N ALA A 272 18.72 -18.68 -16.16
CA ALA A 272 19.59 -17.52 -16.10
C ALA A 272 20.57 -17.54 -14.92
N GLY A 273 20.57 -18.61 -14.12
CA GLY A 273 21.38 -18.68 -12.89
C GLY A 273 20.84 -17.81 -11.75
N LEU A 274 19.61 -17.29 -11.88
CA LEU A 274 18.93 -16.61 -10.79
C LEU A 274 18.30 -17.70 -9.90
N HIS A 275 18.89 -17.91 -8.73
CA HIS A 275 18.44 -18.92 -7.78
C HIS A 275 17.12 -18.50 -7.12
N ALA A 276 16.01 -19.03 -7.65
CA ALA A 276 14.73 -18.95 -6.97
C ALA A 276 14.68 -19.91 -5.78
N ALA A 277 13.78 -19.64 -4.82
CA ALA A 277 13.39 -20.61 -3.79
C ALA A 277 13.07 -21.99 -4.39
N SER A 278 13.12 -23.05 -3.57
CA SER A 278 12.52 -24.33 -3.98
C SER A 278 11.11 -24.05 -4.48
N PRO A 279 10.80 -24.31 -5.77
CA PRO A 279 9.57 -23.81 -6.37
C PRO A 279 8.39 -24.46 -5.65
N PRO A 280 7.39 -23.68 -5.20
CA PRO A 280 6.17 -24.25 -4.64
C PRO A 280 5.46 -25.07 -5.72
N ALA A 281 4.65 -26.04 -5.30
CA ALA A 281 3.77 -26.73 -6.23
C ALA A 281 2.85 -25.70 -6.93
N PRO A 282 2.51 -25.88 -8.22
CA PRO A 282 1.70 -24.90 -8.97
C PRO A 282 0.39 -24.52 -8.27
N ALA A 283 -0.28 -25.48 -7.63
CA ALA A 283 -1.52 -25.27 -6.88
C ALA A 283 -1.35 -24.40 -5.62
N GLU A 284 -0.14 -24.36 -5.05
CA GLU A 284 0.20 -23.63 -3.82
C GLU A 284 0.91 -22.30 -4.11
N ALA A 285 1.40 -22.12 -5.34
CA ALA A 285 2.25 -21.00 -5.73
C ALA A 285 1.65 -19.63 -5.40
N LEU A 286 0.34 -19.45 -5.63
CA LEU A 286 -0.33 -18.17 -5.32
C LEU A 286 -0.29 -17.88 -3.82
N ALA A 287 -0.65 -18.86 -2.98
CA ALA A 287 -0.70 -18.69 -1.53
C ALA A 287 0.71 -18.54 -0.91
N ALA A 288 1.70 -19.22 -1.49
CA ALA A 288 3.09 -19.15 -1.03
C ALA A 288 3.74 -17.81 -1.39
N LEU A 289 3.55 -17.33 -2.63
CA LEU A 289 4.30 -16.19 -3.16
C LEU A 289 3.57 -14.85 -3.01
N VAL A 290 2.25 -14.83 -3.02
CA VAL A 290 1.47 -13.59 -2.90
C VAL A 290 0.93 -13.44 -1.48
N GLU A 291 1.40 -12.42 -0.78
CA GLU A 291 0.90 -12.07 0.56
C GLU A 291 -0.61 -11.77 0.51
N ARG A 292 -1.35 -12.14 1.56
CA ARG A 292 -2.76 -11.72 1.71
C ARG A 292 -2.83 -10.39 2.44
N THR A 293 -3.70 -9.49 1.98
CA THR A 293 -3.95 -8.20 2.61
C THR A 293 -5.37 -8.18 3.16
N PRO A 294 -5.59 -7.72 4.40
CA PRO A 294 -6.93 -7.58 4.96
C PRO A 294 -7.80 -6.61 4.15
N ILE A 295 -9.11 -6.82 4.20
CA ILE A 295 -10.14 -5.90 3.71
C ILE A 295 -10.73 -5.17 4.93
N PRO A 296 -10.35 -3.90 5.19
CA PRO A 296 -10.91 -3.16 6.33
C PRO A 296 -12.43 -3.05 6.29
N GLU A 297 -13.01 -2.97 5.10
CA GLU A 297 -14.45 -2.84 4.89
C GLU A 297 -15.24 -4.14 5.12
N VAL A 298 -14.55 -5.28 5.19
CA VAL A 298 -15.14 -6.59 5.49
C VAL A 298 -14.28 -7.26 6.57
N PRO A 299 -14.53 -6.97 7.86
CA PRO A 299 -13.72 -7.47 8.97
C PRO A 299 -13.54 -8.99 8.91
N GLY A 300 -12.30 -9.44 9.11
CA GLY A 300 -11.92 -10.86 9.09
C GLY A 300 -11.54 -11.41 7.71
N LEU A 301 -11.87 -10.71 6.62
CA LEU A 301 -11.53 -11.12 5.26
C LEU A 301 -10.11 -10.67 4.88
N ALA A 302 -9.33 -11.57 4.28
CA ALA A 302 -8.11 -11.23 3.57
C ALA A 302 -8.10 -11.86 2.17
N ILE A 303 -7.59 -11.09 1.20
CA ILE A 303 -7.46 -11.53 -0.19
C ILE A 303 -6.01 -11.40 -0.64
N PRO A 304 -5.58 -12.09 -1.71
CA PRO A 304 -4.25 -11.88 -2.29
C PRO A 304 -3.94 -10.41 -2.58
N LYS A 305 -2.71 -9.97 -2.30
CA LYS A 305 -2.21 -8.60 -2.48
C LYS A 305 -2.31 -8.21 -3.96
N CYS A 306 -3.33 -7.42 -4.29
CA CYS A 306 -3.59 -6.98 -5.66
C CYS A 306 -4.11 -5.54 -5.74
N ARG A 307 -3.99 -4.93 -6.93
CA ARG A 307 -4.73 -3.72 -7.33
C ARG A 307 -5.30 -3.90 -8.72
N THR A 308 -6.26 -3.04 -9.04
CA THR A 308 -7.01 -3.12 -10.29
C THR A 308 -6.83 -1.85 -11.11
N LEU A 309 -6.66 -2.01 -12.42
CA LEU A 309 -6.80 -0.92 -13.40
C LEU A 309 -8.06 -1.18 -14.21
N LEU A 310 -8.94 -0.18 -14.28
CA LEU A 310 -10.18 -0.21 -15.06
C LEU A 310 -10.06 0.89 -16.11
N PHE A 311 -10.09 0.54 -17.38
CA PHE A 311 -10.03 1.49 -18.48
C PHE A 311 -11.27 1.34 -19.36
N PHE A 312 -12.16 2.31 -19.31
CA PHE A 312 -13.34 2.40 -20.15
C PHE A 312 -13.00 3.13 -21.44
N HIS A 313 -13.11 2.38 -22.54
CA HIS A 313 -13.12 2.95 -23.88
C HIS A 313 -14.57 3.22 -24.26
N ASP A 314 -15.08 4.39 -23.86
CA ASP A 314 -16.50 4.71 -23.92
C ASP A 314 -16.74 6.22 -24.13
N PRO A 315 -17.06 6.62 -25.37
CA PRO A 315 -17.44 8.01 -25.68
C PRO A 315 -18.63 8.53 -24.88
N ARG A 316 -19.62 7.69 -24.53
CA ARG A 316 -20.82 8.13 -23.80
C ARG A 316 -20.46 8.44 -22.35
N PHE A 317 -19.81 7.52 -21.65
CA PHE A 317 -19.36 7.79 -20.28
C PHE A 317 -18.39 8.98 -20.23
N PHE A 318 -17.47 9.09 -21.18
CA PHE A 318 -16.58 10.23 -21.26
C PHE A 318 -17.35 11.55 -21.42
N ALA A 319 -18.30 11.63 -22.36
CA ALA A 319 -19.13 12.82 -22.58
C ALA A 319 -20.04 13.15 -21.38
N ARG A 320 -20.36 12.18 -20.51
CA ARG A 320 -21.07 12.45 -19.25
C ARG A 320 -20.19 13.14 -18.22
N LEU A 321 -18.91 12.81 -18.19
CA LEU A 321 -17.94 13.30 -17.19
C LEU A 321 -17.26 14.61 -17.62
N ILE A 322 -16.99 14.75 -18.92
CA ILE A 322 -16.53 15.97 -19.57
C ILE A 322 -17.51 16.27 -20.71
N PRO A 323 -18.61 17.00 -20.42
CA PRO A 323 -19.55 17.40 -21.46
C PRO A 323 -18.92 18.40 -22.43
N PRO A 324 -19.45 18.50 -23.66
CA PRO A 324 -19.06 19.57 -24.58
C PRO A 324 -19.22 20.95 -23.94
N PRO A 325 -18.42 21.94 -24.35
CA PRO A 325 -18.59 23.32 -23.89
C PRO A 325 -20.00 23.86 -24.14
N ASP A 326 -20.40 24.87 -23.37
CA ASP A 326 -21.67 25.58 -23.60
C ASP A 326 -21.69 26.36 -24.93
N ALA A 327 -22.81 27.02 -25.23
CA ALA A 327 -22.98 27.78 -26.48
C ALA A 327 -21.96 28.93 -26.61
N GLU A 328 -21.45 29.42 -25.48
CA GLU A 328 -20.44 30.46 -25.37
C GLU A 328 -18.99 29.90 -25.40
N GLY A 329 -18.83 28.57 -25.46
CA GLY A 329 -17.55 27.88 -25.52
C GLY A 329 -16.88 27.64 -24.17
N ASN A 330 -17.59 27.86 -23.05
CA ASN A 330 -17.05 27.64 -21.70
C ASN A 330 -17.19 26.17 -21.28
N ALA A 331 -16.21 25.69 -20.52
CA ALA A 331 -16.30 24.40 -19.85
C ALA A 331 -17.47 24.38 -18.86
N ILE A 332 -18.21 23.27 -18.85
CA ILE A 332 -19.38 23.14 -17.98
C ILE A 332 -18.92 22.59 -16.62
N PRO A 333 -19.22 23.30 -15.51
CA PRO A 333 -18.77 22.86 -14.20
C PRO A 333 -19.56 21.65 -13.72
N ARG A 334 -18.91 20.73 -13.01
CA ARG A 334 -19.51 19.45 -12.58
C ARG A 334 -20.79 19.63 -11.75
N ARG A 335 -20.83 20.63 -10.88
CA ARG A 335 -22.01 21.02 -10.10
C ARG A 335 -23.25 21.33 -10.95
N ALA A 336 -23.08 21.70 -12.22
CA ALA A 336 -24.19 21.91 -13.13
C ALA A 336 -24.79 20.58 -13.63
N MET A 337 -24.00 19.50 -13.62
CA MET A 337 -24.42 18.15 -14.01
C MET A 337 -25.10 17.40 -12.86
N VAL A 338 -24.74 17.73 -11.61
CA VAL A 338 -25.24 17.08 -10.40
C VAL A 338 -26.18 18.01 -9.65
N ARG A 339 -27.48 17.89 -9.92
CA ARG A 339 -28.51 18.77 -9.35
C ARG A 339 -29.63 17.99 -8.67
N ALA A 340 -30.00 18.43 -7.46
CA ALA A 340 -30.93 17.70 -6.62
C ALA A 340 -32.30 17.42 -7.28
N ASP A 341 -32.79 18.35 -8.11
CA ASP A 341 -34.05 18.21 -8.84
C ASP A 341 -34.05 17.03 -9.82
N CYS A 342 -32.89 16.66 -10.37
CA CYS A 342 -32.76 15.58 -11.35
C CYS A 342 -32.72 14.18 -10.69
N TYR A 343 -32.15 14.07 -9.48
CA TYR A 343 -32.00 12.80 -8.75
C TYR A 343 -33.12 12.53 -7.75
N ALA A 344 -33.84 13.57 -7.30
CA ALA A 344 -34.95 13.43 -6.35
C ALA A 344 -36.00 12.36 -6.76
N PRO A 345 -36.38 12.19 -8.04
CA PRO A 345 -37.30 11.12 -8.42
C PRO A 345 -36.75 9.72 -8.16
N TYR A 346 -35.46 9.49 -8.38
CA TYR A 346 -34.81 8.19 -8.12
C TYR A 346 -34.80 7.88 -6.62
N ALA A 347 -34.42 8.86 -5.80
CA ALA A 347 -34.45 8.73 -4.34
C ALA A 347 -35.88 8.50 -3.81
N ALA A 348 -36.89 9.18 -4.37
CA ALA A 348 -38.28 8.99 -4.00
C ALA A 348 -38.77 7.57 -4.34
N ARG A 349 -38.47 7.09 -5.56
CA ARG A 349 -38.86 5.74 -5.98
C ARG A 349 -38.17 4.66 -5.17
N LEU A 350 -36.91 4.85 -4.81
CA LEU A 350 -36.20 3.92 -3.93
C LEU A 350 -36.81 3.92 -2.53
N ARG A 351 -37.16 5.10 -1.99
CA ARG A 351 -37.83 5.22 -0.70
C ARG A 351 -39.16 4.49 -0.65
N GLU A 352 -39.97 4.56 -1.71
CA GLU A 352 -41.19 3.78 -1.83
C GLU A 352 -40.92 2.27 -1.73
N ALA A 353 -39.85 1.77 -2.36
CA ALA A 353 -39.46 0.36 -2.26
C ALA A 353 -38.96 -0.01 -0.85
N ILE A 354 -38.22 0.88 -0.21
CA ILE A 354 -37.74 0.72 1.17
C ILE A 354 -38.92 0.69 2.16
N ASP A 355 -39.88 1.58 2.01
CA ASP A 355 -41.07 1.68 2.86
C ASP A 355 -41.98 0.46 2.66
N ALA A 356 -42.15 0.00 1.41
CA ALA A 356 -42.92 -1.20 1.09
C ALA A 356 -42.30 -2.48 1.68
N ALA A 357 -40.97 -2.56 1.77
CA ALA A 357 -40.27 -3.68 2.38
C ALA A 357 -40.37 -3.71 3.91
N GLY A 358 -40.53 -2.54 4.56
CA GLY A 358 -40.58 -2.42 6.02
C GLY A 358 -39.29 -2.89 6.69
N ILE A 359 -39.39 -3.94 7.53
CA ILE A 359 -38.25 -4.62 8.18
C ILE A 359 -37.61 -5.72 7.31
N GLY A 360 -38.24 -6.04 6.18
CA GLY A 360 -37.77 -7.07 5.26
C GLY A 360 -36.66 -6.60 4.33
N GLU A 361 -36.30 -7.48 3.40
CA GLU A 361 -35.33 -7.19 2.33
C GLU A 361 -35.94 -6.28 1.25
N VAL A 362 -35.18 -5.27 0.83
CA VAL A 362 -35.57 -4.38 -0.27
C VAL A 362 -35.19 -5.04 -1.59
N ARG A 363 -36.19 -5.51 -2.34
CA ARG A 363 -35.97 -6.21 -3.62
C ARG A 363 -36.17 -5.28 -4.81
N LEU A 364 -35.07 -4.97 -5.51
CA LEU A 364 -35.03 -4.21 -6.74
C LEU A 364 -35.08 -5.18 -7.94
N VAL A 365 -36.30 -5.50 -8.39
CA VAL A 365 -36.54 -6.50 -9.44
C VAL A 365 -36.83 -5.88 -10.81
N ASP A 366 -36.41 -6.59 -11.86
CA ASP A 366 -36.76 -6.29 -13.26
C ASP A 366 -37.97 -7.12 -13.75
N GLY A 367 -38.57 -6.73 -14.89
CA GLY A 367 -39.40 -7.63 -15.71
C GLY A 367 -40.91 -7.37 -15.76
N ALA A 368 -41.48 -6.52 -14.91
CA ALA A 368 -42.89 -6.10 -15.02
C ALA A 368 -43.00 -4.60 -15.27
N ALA A 369 -43.98 -4.18 -16.09
CA ALA A 369 -44.32 -2.76 -16.21
C ALA A 369 -44.61 -2.19 -14.82
N GLY A 370 -43.88 -1.14 -14.44
CA GLY A 370 -43.96 -0.53 -13.10
C GLY A 370 -42.98 -1.08 -12.06
N SER A 371 -42.17 -2.10 -12.38
CA SER A 371 -41.06 -2.50 -11.50
C SER A 371 -40.03 -1.37 -11.33
N PHE A 372 -39.20 -1.44 -10.29
CA PHE A 372 -38.20 -0.40 -10.01
C PHE A 372 -37.26 -0.19 -11.21
N TRP A 373 -36.71 -1.26 -11.77
CA TRP A 373 -35.75 -1.16 -12.88
C TRP A 373 -36.42 -0.81 -14.21
N HIS A 374 -37.65 -1.26 -14.45
CA HIS A 374 -38.42 -0.78 -15.59
C HIS A 374 -38.67 0.73 -15.47
N TRP A 375 -39.03 1.22 -14.29
CA TRP A 375 -39.23 2.65 -14.05
C TRP A 375 -37.90 3.44 -14.19
N ALA A 376 -36.80 2.95 -13.63
CA ALA A 376 -35.50 3.63 -13.72
C ALA A 376 -34.99 3.72 -15.17
N ARG A 377 -35.25 2.68 -15.98
CA ARG A 377 -34.93 2.67 -17.42
C ARG A 377 -35.87 3.54 -18.23
N GLU A 378 -37.18 3.47 -18.05
CA GLU A 378 -38.10 4.15 -18.99
C GLU A 378 -38.50 5.55 -18.53
N ARG A 379 -38.45 5.83 -17.22
CA ARG A 379 -38.98 7.07 -16.60
C ARG A 379 -40.34 7.48 -17.20
N PRO A 380 -41.36 6.59 -17.16
CA PRO A 380 -42.66 6.84 -17.78
C PRO A 380 -43.43 8.00 -17.12
N ASP A 381 -42.98 8.44 -15.95
CA ASP A 381 -43.46 9.61 -15.24
C ASP A 381 -43.02 10.95 -15.86
N ASP A 382 -42.06 10.94 -16.79
CA ASP A 382 -41.56 12.17 -17.41
C ASP A 382 -42.43 12.66 -18.58
N PRO A 383 -42.93 13.91 -18.52
CA PRO A 383 -43.74 14.49 -19.60
C PRO A 383 -43.03 14.53 -20.97
N ARG A 384 -41.70 14.62 -21.01
CA ARG A 384 -40.90 14.65 -22.26
C ARG A 384 -40.85 13.30 -22.96
N TYR A 385 -41.08 12.21 -22.25
CA TYR A 385 -41.16 10.87 -22.83
C TYR A 385 -42.60 10.45 -23.14
N THR A 386 -43.58 11.30 -22.84
CA THR A 386 -44.98 11.01 -23.12
C THR A 386 -45.22 10.94 -24.62
N GLY A 387 -45.68 9.77 -25.09
CA GLY A 387 -46.01 9.53 -26.50
C GLY A 387 -44.82 9.07 -27.36
N LEU A 388 -43.63 8.88 -26.78
CA LEU A 388 -42.50 8.25 -27.43
C LEU A 388 -42.52 6.73 -27.24
N THR A 389 -41.98 6.00 -28.20
CA THR A 389 -41.74 4.55 -28.10
C THR A 389 -40.48 4.26 -27.28
N ASP A 390 -40.37 3.07 -26.69
CA ASP A 390 -39.17 2.62 -25.95
C ASP A 390 -37.89 2.77 -26.79
N ALA A 391 -37.98 2.51 -28.10
CA ALA A 391 -36.86 2.66 -29.04
C ALA A 391 -36.42 4.12 -29.19
N GLU A 392 -37.36 5.07 -29.22
CA GLU A 392 -37.06 6.51 -29.31
C GLU A 392 -36.48 7.03 -27.99
N ILE A 393 -36.98 6.57 -26.84
CA ILE A 393 -36.44 6.91 -25.52
C ILE A 393 -34.98 6.43 -25.40
N LEU A 394 -34.71 5.18 -25.82
CA LEU A 394 -33.35 4.63 -25.87
C LEU A 394 -32.46 5.41 -26.83
N ALA A 395 -32.96 5.80 -28.00
CA ALA A 395 -32.20 6.58 -28.98
C ALA A 395 -31.83 7.98 -28.49
N ILE A 396 -32.74 8.68 -27.79
CA ILE A 396 -32.48 9.99 -27.15
C ILE A 396 -31.38 9.85 -26.08
N ARG A 397 -31.47 8.83 -25.23
CA ARG A 397 -30.49 8.58 -24.17
C ARG A 397 -29.12 8.19 -24.70
N ALA A 398 -29.09 7.45 -25.81
CA ALA A 398 -27.87 7.14 -26.53
C ALA A 398 -27.29 8.35 -27.29
N GLY A 399 -28.01 9.48 -27.35
CA GLY A 399 -27.62 10.65 -28.15
C GLY A 399 -27.61 10.36 -29.65
N THR A 400 -28.47 9.42 -30.09
CA THR A 400 -28.51 8.90 -31.47
C THR A 400 -29.77 9.26 -32.23
N LEU A 401 -30.79 9.81 -31.56
CA LEU A 401 -32.01 10.24 -32.24
C LEU A 401 -31.75 11.55 -32.97
N ASP A 402 -31.99 11.60 -34.29
CA ASP A 402 -31.94 12.83 -35.10
C ASP A 402 -33.15 13.71 -34.76
N ASP A 403 -32.93 15.00 -34.51
CA ASP A 403 -33.97 16.00 -34.21
C ASP A 403 -34.73 16.46 -35.47
N GLY A 404 -34.36 15.92 -36.64
CA GLY A 404 -34.96 16.25 -37.94
C GLY A 404 -34.52 17.60 -38.50
N LYS A 405 -33.58 18.28 -37.84
CA LYS A 405 -32.93 19.54 -38.27
C LYS A 405 -31.42 19.36 -38.47
N GLY A 406 -30.93 18.12 -38.44
CA GLY A 406 -29.52 17.79 -38.61
C GLY A 406 -28.71 17.84 -37.31
N GLY A 407 -29.37 17.87 -36.14
CA GLY A 407 -28.76 17.69 -34.84
C GLY A 407 -29.23 16.39 -34.17
N THR A 408 -28.40 15.76 -33.35
CA THR A 408 -28.88 14.68 -32.47
C THR A 408 -29.62 15.29 -31.28
N LEU A 409 -30.85 14.83 -31.00
CA LEU A 409 -31.66 15.17 -29.84
C LEU A 409 -30.98 14.63 -28.57
N HIS A 410 -30.00 15.40 -28.09
CA HIS A 410 -29.28 15.18 -26.86
C HIS A 410 -29.89 16.09 -25.80
N VAL A 411 -30.42 15.54 -24.71
CA VAL A 411 -30.68 16.33 -23.49
C VAL A 411 -29.30 16.63 -22.91
N PRO A 412 -28.79 17.87 -23.03
CA PRO A 412 -27.47 18.22 -22.54
C PRO A 412 -27.36 17.94 -21.04
N ALA A 413 -26.16 17.54 -20.61
CA ALA A 413 -25.92 17.07 -19.24
C ALA A 413 -26.29 18.08 -18.12
N PHE A 414 -26.48 19.35 -18.48
CA PHE A 414 -26.74 20.48 -17.60
C PHE A 414 -28.20 20.97 -17.66
N GLU A 415 -29.06 20.33 -18.46
CA GLU A 415 -30.46 20.72 -18.55
C GLU A 415 -31.21 20.51 -17.22
N ARG A 416 -32.07 21.49 -16.89
CA ARG A 416 -32.95 21.43 -15.73
C ARG A 416 -33.88 20.23 -15.84
N GLY A 417 -33.92 19.43 -14.78
CA GLY A 417 -34.82 18.28 -14.68
C GLY A 417 -34.50 17.12 -15.60
N ARG A 418 -33.27 16.97 -16.12
CA ARG A 418 -32.86 15.81 -16.95
C ARG A 418 -33.17 14.44 -16.32
N THR A 419 -33.45 13.45 -17.15
CA THR A 419 -33.93 12.12 -16.75
C THR A 419 -32.93 10.99 -16.90
N ASP A 420 -31.88 11.22 -17.65
CA ASP A 420 -30.79 10.29 -17.97
C ASP A 420 -29.71 10.25 -16.86
N CYS A 421 -30.15 10.30 -15.60
CA CYS A 421 -29.29 10.31 -14.42
C CYS A 421 -28.71 8.93 -14.06
N LEU A 422 -29.22 7.85 -14.65
CA LEU A 422 -28.78 6.49 -14.33
C LEU A 422 -27.29 6.27 -14.61
N ASP A 423 -26.76 6.84 -15.71
CA ASP A 423 -25.33 6.79 -16.01
C ASP A 423 -24.53 7.43 -14.88
N TYR A 424 -24.98 8.58 -14.35
CA TYR A 424 -24.29 9.31 -13.30
C TYR A 424 -24.32 8.57 -11.97
N LEU A 425 -25.48 7.99 -11.61
CA LEU A 425 -25.62 7.14 -10.44
C LEU A 425 -24.65 5.96 -10.53
N PHE A 426 -24.63 5.25 -11.66
CA PHE A 426 -23.66 4.16 -11.85
C PHE A 426 -22.22 4.65 -11.74
N LEU A 427 -21.85 5.73 -12.45
CA LEU A 427 -20.48 6.26 -12.44
C LEU A 427 -20.06 6.72 -11.04
N SER A 428 -20.93 7.38 -10.28
CA SER A 428 -20.63 7.81 -8.92
C SER A 428 -20.36 6.62 -8.01
N GLY A 429 -21.24 5.63 -8.01
CA GLY A 429 -21.03 4.43 -7.21
C GLY A 429 -19.79 3.64 -7.64
N PHE A 430 -19.63 3.41 -8.94
CA PHE A 430 -18.50 2.64 -9.49
C PHE A 430 -17.14 3.27 -9.17
N ASN A 431 -17.04 4.60 -9.28
CA ASN A 431 -15.79 5.32 -8.97
C ASN A 431 -15.38 5.13 -7.50
N GLN A 432 -16.35 5.08 -6.58
CA GLN A 432 -16.13 4.87 -5.14
C GLN A 432 -16.14 3.39 -4.71
N ASN A 433 -16.42 2.47 -5.63
CA ASN A 433 -16.65 1.05 -5.36
C ASN A 433 -17.83 0.81 -4.41
N ILE A 434 -18.96 1.45 -4.71
CA ILE A 434 -20.26 1.35 -4.03
C ILE A 434 -21.24 0.66 -4.98
N ILE A 435 -21.84 -0.46 -4.55
CA ILE A 435 -22.84 -1.20 -5.33
C ILE A 435 -24.25 -0.65 -5.10
N ASP A 436 -24.49 0.02 -3.98
CA ASP A 436 -25.74 0.72 -3.69
C ASP A 436 -25.84 2.11 -4.36
N PHE A 437 -25.47 2.18 -5.63
CA PHE A 437 -25.35 3.45 -6.33
C PHE A 437 -26.70 4.15 -6.60
N MET A 438 -27.82 3.46 -6.37
CA MET A 438 -29.16 4.05 -6.45
C MET A 438 -29.56 4.82 -5.20
N ASN A 439 -28.88 4.58 -4.08
CA ASN A 439 -29.16 5.18 -2.78
C ASN A 439 -28.17 6.30 -2.44
N GLN A 440 -27.63 6.97 -3.45
CA GLN A 440 -26.71 8.08 -3.23
C GLN A 440 -27.44 9.41 -3.23
N ASP A 441 -27.09 10.29 -2.29
CA ASP A 441 -27.58 11.66 -2.30
C ASP A 441 -26.80 12.53 -3.32
N THR A 442 -27.31 13.74 -3.58
CA THR A 442 -26.71 14.63 -4.59
C THR A 442 -25.31 15.10 -4.21
N SER A 443 -25.00 15.26 -2.92
CA SER A 443 -23.64 15.59 -2.46
C SER A 443 -22.70 14.41 -2.68
N GLU A 444 -23.13 13.19 -2.34
CA GLU A 444 -22.34 11.97 -2.55
C GLU A 444 -22.06 11.74 -4.03
N ILE A 445 -23.06 11.95 -4.91
CA ILE A 445 -22.88 11.85 -6.36
C ILE A 445 -21.85 12.88 -6.83
N LEU A 446 -21.93 14.13 -6.34
CA LEU A 446 -20.99 15.19 -6.73
C LEU A 446 -19.56 14.85 -6.30
N ASP A 447 -19.38 14.44 -5.05
CA ASP A 447 -18.07 14.07 -4.49
C ASP A 447 -17.49 12.83 -5.20
N SER A 448 -18.34 11.87 -5.59
CA SER A 448 -17.94 10.66 -6.32
C SER A 448 -17.51 10.92 -7.76
N LEU A 449 -18.01 12.02 -8.35
CA LEU A 449 -17.71 12.41 -9.72
C LEU A 449 -16.57 13.42 -9.78
N ASP A 450 -15.93 13.75 -8.67
CA ASP A 450 -14.70 14.55 -8.65
C ASP A 450 -13.48 13.66 -8.94
N PRO A 451 -12.85 13.79 -10.12
CA PRO A 451 -11.74 12.96 -10.54
C PRO A 451 -10.42 13.45 -9.94
N ILE A 452 -9.42 12.58 -9.90
CA ILE A 452 -8.04 13.00 -9.64
C ILE A 452 -7.44 13.76 -10.83
N TYR A 453 -8.00 13.55 -12.03
CA TYR A 453 -7.66 14.32 -13.22
C TYR A 453 -8.84 14.32 -14.20
N PRO A 454 -9.23 15.48 -14.78
CA PRO A 454 -8.64 16.81 -14.59
C PRO A 454 -9.02 17.43 -13.24
N ALA A 455 -8.05 18.02 -12.55
CA ALA A 455 -8.26 18.69 -11.26
C ALA A 455 -8.70 20.16 -11.41
N THR A 456 -8.39 20.78 -12.55
CA THR A 456 -8.73 22.19 -12.84
C THR A 456 -9.62 22.31 -14.08
N GLU A 457 -10.31 23.44 -14.19
CA GLU A 457 -11.13 23.76 -15.38
C GLU A 457 -10.27 23.88 -16.66
N GLU A 458 -9.01 24.35 -16.53
CA GLU A 458 -8.05 24.42 -17.62
C GLU A 458 -7.70 23.02 -18.15
N GLN A 459 -7.38 22.07 -17.24
CA GLN A 459 -7.13 20.68 -17.61
C GLN A 459 -8.40 20.02 -18.18
N GLN A 460 -9.57 20.40 -17.69
CA GLN A 460 -10.84 19.90 -18.23
C GLN A 460 -11.07 20.35 -19.67
N ALA A 461 -10.64 21.57 -20.03
CA ALA A 461 -10.74 22.08 -21.39
C ALA A 461 -9.83 21.31 -22.37
N GLU A 462 -8.71 20.73 -21.92
CA GLU A 462 -7.82 19.90 -22.74
C GLU A 462 -8.43 18.51 -23.02
N GLY A 463 -9.21 17.96 -22.08
CA GLY A 463 -10.26 16.98 -22.35
C GLY A 463 -9.90 15.68 -23.08
N PHE A 464 -8.79 15.01 -22.73
CA PHE A 464 -8.42 13.74 -23.37
C PHE A 464 -8.91 12.47 -22.66
N PHE A 465 -9.00 12.51 -21.34
CA PHE A 465 -9.46 11.41 -20.49
C PHE A 465 -9.85 11.92 -19.10
N VAL A 466 -10.60 11.12 -18.35
CA VAL A 466 -10.92 11.35 -16.94
C VAL A 466 -10.35 10.21 -16.12
N ARG A 467 -9.66 10.50 -15.02
CA ARG A 467 -9.13 9.49 -14.10
C ARG A 467 -9.70 9.65 -12.71
N TYR A 468 -10.13 8.53 -12.15
CA TYR A 468 -10.49 8.38 -10.76
C TYR A 468 -9.56 7.38 -10.11
N ALA A 469 -9.47 7.44 -8.80
CA ALA A 469 -8.84 6.41 -8.03
C ALA A 469 -9.59 6.20 -6.73
N ASN A 470 -9.68 4.94 -6.33
CA ASN A 470 -10.01 4.57 -4.98
C ASN A 470 -8.84 3.76 -4.39
N HIS A 471 -8.93 3.42 -3.11
CA HIS A 471 -7.89 2.69 -2.38
C HIS A 471 -7.41 1.38 -3.04
N ARG A 472 -8.16 0.81 -4.01
CA ARG A 472 -7.84 -0.46 -4.67
C ARG A 472 -7.79 -0.41 -6.20
N ALA A 473 -8.34 0.62 -6.82
CA ALA A 473 -8.42 0.72 -8.27
C ALA A 473 -8.02 2.09 -8.80
N MET A 474 -7.35 2.10 -9.95
CA MET A 474 -7.30 3.27 -10.83
C MET A 474 -8.31 3.08 -11.95
N ILE A 475 -9.14 4.08 -12.21
CA ILE A 475 -10.23 4.03 -13.18
C ILE A 475 -10.01 5.14 -14.20
N THR A 476 -10.04 4.81 -15.48
CA THR A 476 -9.87 5.76 -16.58
C THR A 476 -11.08 5.69 -17.51
N TYR A 477 -11.62 6.84 -17.88
CA TYR A 477 -12.61 6.98 -18.95
C TYR A 477 -11.97 7.76 -20.08
N ALA A 478 -11.98 7.20 -21.29
CA ALA A 478 -11.49 7.85 -22.48
C ALA A 478 -12.49 7.65 -23.63
N PRO A 479 -12.71 8.66 -24.48
CA PRO A 479 -13.56 8.48 -25.65
C PRO A 479 -12.86 7.61 -26.68
N HIS A 480 -11.55 7.85 -26.87
CA HIS A 480 -10.65 7.12 -27.76
C HIS A 480 -9.23 7.15 -27.18
N SER A 481 -8.39 6.16 -27.49
CA SER A 481 -7.00 6.15 -27.05
C SER A 481 -6.08 5.45 -28.05
N ARG A 482 -5.15 6.21 -28.65
CA ARG A 482 -4.15 5.67 -29.60
C ARG A 482 -3.19 4.69 -28.93
N SER A 483 -2.80 4.98 -27.69
CA SER A 483 -1.93 4.09 -26.92
C SER A 483 -2.66 2.80 -26.56
N LEU A 484 -3.98 2.84 -26.29
CA LEU A 484 -4.80 1.64 -26.16
C LEU A 484 -4.85 0.84 -27.45
N GLU A 485 -5.10 1.46 -28.61
CA GLU A 485 -5.15 0.77 -29.90
C GLU A 485 -3.87 -0.04 -30.17
N THR A 486 -2.71 0.50 -29.77
CA THR A 486 -1.42 -0.18 -29.95
C THR A 486 -1.16 -1.22 -28.86
N GLY A 487 -1.44 -0.89 -27.59
CA GLY A 487 -1.10 -1.73 -26.44
C GLY A 487 -2.09 -2.85 -26.13
N ASN A 488 -3.36 -2.68 -26.51
CA ASN A 488 -4.44 -3.63 -26.23
C ASN A 488 -4.09 -5.03 -26.74
N ASP A 489 -3.44 -5.13 -27.90
CA ASP A 489 -3.10 -6.41 -28.48
C ASP A 489 -2.06 -7.22 -27.71
N TYR A 490 -1.24 -6.56 -26.89
CA TYR A 490 -0.14 -7.19 -26.17
C TYR A 490 -0.43 -7.30 -24.67
N ILE A 491 -0.92 -6.23 -24.05
CA ILE A 491 -1.14 -6.17 -22.60
C ILE A 491 -2.62 -6.00 -22.21
N GLY A 492 -3.53 -5.92 -23.18
CA GLY A 492 -4.98 -5.88 -22.94
C GLY A 492 -5.53 -4.56 -22.40
N THR A 493 -4.69 -3.53 -22.28
CA THR A 493 -5.06 -2.22 -21.73
C THR A 493 -4.16 -1.11 -22.30
N CYS A 494 -4.43 0.15 -21.93
CA CYS A 494 -3.63 1.30 -22.29
C CYS A 494 -2.25 1.24 -21.60
N PRO A 495 -1.13 1.23 -22.34
CA PRO A 495 0.23 1.20 -21.77
C PRO A 495 0.52 2.37 -20.84
N TYR A 496 -0.06 3.54 -21.10
CA TYR A 496 0.23 4.74 -20.31
C TYR A 496 -0.45 4.67 -18.95
N ALA A 497 -1.72 4.30 -18.92
CA ALA A 497 -2.45 4.03 -17.69
C ALA A 497 -1.83 2.84 -16.93
N PHE A 498 -1.41 1.80 -17.65
CA PHE A 498 -0.77 0.63 -17.06
C PHE A 498 0.54 0.97 -16.34
N LEU A 499 1.42 1.77 -16.96
CA LEU A 499 2.69 2.11 -16.33
C LEU A 499 2.47 2.90 -15.03
N ILE A 500 1.59 3.91 -15.02
CA ILE A 500 1.23 4.64 -13.79
C ILE A 500 0.72 3.66 -12.72
N HIS A 501 -0.17 2.76 -13.11
CA HIS A 501 -0.75 1.76 -12.19
C HIS A 501 0.31 0.85 -11.58
N THR A 502 1.22 0.29 -12.39
CA THR A 502 2.21 -0.69 -11.90
C THR A 502 3.32 -0.05 -11.07
N LEU A 503 3.76 1.17 -11.42
CA LEU A 503 4.77 1.88 -10.63
C LEU A 503 4.19 2.34 -9.28
N SER A 504 2.96 2.86 -9.27
CA SER A 504 2.27 3.24 -8.02
C SER A 504 1.92 2.03 -7.15
N LEU A 505 1.65 0.86 -7.77
CA LEU A 505 1.44 -0.42 -7.08
C LEU A 505 2.70 -0.82 -6.33
N HIS A 506 3.84 -0.75 -7.01
CA HIS A 506 5.16 -1.04 -6.44
C HIS A 506 5.47 -0.13 -5.25
N ASN A 507 5.40 1.19 -5.44
CA ASN A 507 5.65 2.17 -4.37
C ASN A 507 4.72 1.94 -3.17
N GLU A 508 3.45 1.63 -3.40
CA GLU A 508 2.50 1.34 -2.32
C GLU A 508 2.94 0.15 -1.47
N PHE A 509 3.30 -0.96 -2.12
CA PHE A 509 3.65 -2.17 -1.37
C PHE A 509 5.04 -2.10 -0.74
N LEU A 510 5.99 -1.40 -1.35
CA LEU A 510 7.24 -1.04 -0.71
C LEU A 510 6.99 -0.19 0.55
N ALA A 511 6.17 0.85 0.46
CA ALA A 511 5.86 1.73 1.60
C ALA A 511 5.19 0.96 2.74
N ARG A 512 4.24 0.06 2.42
CA ARG A 512 3.57 -0.79 3.43
C ARG A 512 4.53 -1.79 4.07
N ALA A 513 5.46 -2.37 3.31
CA ALA A 513 6.48 -3.26 3.86
C ALA A 513 7.39 -2.50 4.84
N GLN A 514 7.91 -1.33 4.43
CA GLN A 514 8.73 -0.47 5.28
C GLN A 514 8.00 -0.04 6.55
N GLU A 515 6.72 0.36 6.44
CA GLU A 515 5.88 0.76 7.56
C GLU A 515 5.79 -0.36 8.60
N ARG A 516 5.46 -1.59 8.18
CA ARG A 516 5.36 -2.73 9.11
C ARG A 516 6.67 -3.04 9.81
N GLU A 517 7.76 -3.12 9.05
CA GLU A 517 9.09 -3.40 9.60
C GLU A 517 9.52 -2.32 10.60
N SER A 518 9.26 -1.07 10.25
CA SER A 518 9.66 0.07 11.08
C SER A 518 8.81 0.18 12.34
N VAL A 519 7.48 -0.01 12.27
CA VAL A 519 6.61 -0.03 13.45
C VAL A 519 7.05 -1.13 14.42
N GLN A 520 7.31 -2.35 13.92
CA GLN A 520 7.79 -3.46 14.76
C GLN A 520 9.13 -3.14 15.42
N ALA A 521 10.06 -2.51 14.68
CA ALA A 521 11.35 -2.13 15.22
C ALA A 521 11.25 -0.99 16.25
N ILE A 522 10.37 -0.01 16.02
CA ILE A 522 10.06 1.09 16.94
C ILE A 522 9.45 0.55 18.23
N ASP A 523 8.50 -0.39 18.16
CA ASP A 523 7.92 -1.04 19.33
C ASP A 523 8.98 -1.79 20.14
N GLY A 524 9.90 -2.47 19.46
CA GLY A 524 11.06 -3.12 20.10
C GLY A 524 11.98 -2.13 20.83
N ILE A 525 12.25 -0.96 20.21
CA ILE A 525 13.03 0.12 20.84
C ILE A 525 12.28 0.69 22.05
N HIS A 526 10.99 0.97 21.93
CA HIS A 526 10.18 1.44 23.06
C HIS A 526 10.15 0.45 24.21
N ALA A 527 10.06 -0.85 23.93
CA ALA A 527 10.14 -1.89 24.96
C ALA A 527 11.51 -1.91 25.66
N ALA A 528 12.61 -1.76 24.90
CA ALA A 528 13.96 -1.68 25.45
C ALA A 528 14.16 -0.43 26.33
N VAL A 529 13.60 0.72 25.93
CA VAL A 529 13.72 1.99 26.65
C VAL A 529 12.83 2.03 27.91
N ARG A 530 11.62 1.45 27.87
CA ARG A 530 10.69 1.38 29.03
C ARG A 530 11.09 0.35 30.08
N GLY A 531 12.14 -0.44 29.84
CA GLY A 531 12.72 -1.35 30.82
C GLY A 531 13.41 -0.62 31.97
N ASP A 532 14.34 -1.28 32.65
CA ASP A 532 15.19 -0.62 33.65
C ASP A 532 16.09 0.42 32.98
N GLU A 533 15.75 1.71 33.13
CA GLU A 533 16.50 2.85 32.55
C GLU A 533 18.00 2.82 32.92
N ALA A 534 18.36 2.23 34.07
CA ALA A 534 19.75 2.07 34.49
C ALA A 534 20.50 0.96 33.74
N ALA A 535 19.77 -0.01 33.17
CA ALA A 535 20.31 -1.14 32.40
C ALA A 535 20.17 -0.96 30.88
N CYS A 536 19.56 0.14 30.41
CA CYS A 536 19.38 0.41 28.99
C CYS A 536 20.73 0.59 28.27
N ASP A 537 20.96 -0.23 27.24
CA ASP A 537 22.14 -0.14 26.37
C ASP A 537 21.89 0.87 25.24
N TYR A 538 22.31 2.11 25.47
CA TYR A 538 22.16 3.23 24.54
C TYR A 538 22.82 2.99 23.18
N ALA A 539 24.00 2.36 23.18
CA ALA A 539 24.69 2.04 21.94
C ALA A 539 23.87 1.03 21.12
N ALA A 540 23.18 0.09 21.78
CA ALA A 540 22.28 -0.83 21.11
C ALA A 540 21.02 -0.15 20.55
N VAL A 541 20.45 0.84 21.26
CA VAL A 541 19.31 1.65 20.81
C VAL A 541 19.68 2.52 19.61
N GLU A 542 20.78 3.27 19.69
CA GLU A 542 21.28 4.09 18.57
C GLU A 542 21.60 3.22 17.35
N ALA A 543 22.26 2.08 17.56
CA ALA A 543 22.51 1.13 16.49
C ALA A 543 21.20 0.57 15.90
N ALA A 544 20.14 0.39 16.71
CA ALA A 544 18.83 -0.02 16.21
C ALA A 544 18.18 1.06 15.34
N ILE A 545 18.21 2.32 15.75
CA ILE A 545 17.69 3.45 14.97
C ILE A 545 18.45 3.56 13.64
N ASN A 546 19.79 3.54 13.68
CA ASN A 546 20.62 3.59 12.47
C ASN A 546 20.37 2.40 11.54
N ARG A 547 20.12 1.20 12.09
CA ARG A 547 19.72 0.03 11.29
C ARG A 547 18.39 0.27 10.57
N ILE A 548 17.38 0.85 11.24
CA ILE A 548 16.08 1.15 10.61
C ILE A 548 16.26 2.15 9.47
N LYS A 549 17.05 3.21 9.67
CA LYS A 549 17.35 4.22 8.63
C LYS A 549 18.03 3.60 7.41
N ILE A 550 19.10 2.85 7.62
CA ILE A 550 19.85 2.20 6.54
C ILE A 550 18.95 1.19 5.80
N SER A 551 18.17 0.40 6.55
CA SER A 551 17.21 -0.54 5.96
C SER A 551 16.13 0.18 5.15
N GLY A 552 15.61 1.30 5.66
CA GLY A 552 14.66 2.16 4.98
C GLY A 552 15.20 2.67 3.64
N PHE A 553 16.41 3.20 3.63
CA PHE A 553 17.05 3.63 2.39
C PHE A 553 17.26 2.45 1.42
N GLN A 554 17.83 1.35 1.90
CA GLN A 554 18.21 0.19 1.08
C GLN A 554 17.01 -0.56 0.50
N ARG A 555 15.90 -0.64 1.22
CA ARG A 555 14.72 -1.44 0.82
C ARG A 555 13.61 -0.60 0.19
N TYR A 556 13.47 0.66 0.60
CA TYR A 556 12.41 1.55 0.13
C TYR A 556 12.95 2.66 -0.77
N GLU A 557 13.71 3.63 -0.24
CA GLU A 557 13.99 4.87 -0.97
C GLU A 557 14.76 4.65 -2.27
N ARG A 558 15.70 3.70 -2.28
CA ARG A 558 16.47 3.34 -3.47
C ARG A 558 15.60 2.77 -4.60
N HIS A 559 14.50 2.11 -4.26
CA HIS A 559 13.68 1.33 -5.19
C HIS A 559 12.33 1.97 -5.47
N ALA A 560 11.86 2.86 -4.60
CA ALA A 560 10.67 3.65 -4.85
C ALA A 560 10.85 4.48 -6.13
N HIS A 561 9.91 4.34 -7.06
CA HIS A 561 9.90 5.13 -8.28
C HIS A 561 9.63 6.59 -7.94
N VAL A 562 10.56 7.46 -8.28
CA VAL A 562 10.30 8.89 -8.37
C VAL A 562 9.34 9.17 -9.51
N ASN A 563 8.75 10.36 -9.52
CA ASN A 563 7.90 10.79 -10.63
C ASN A 563 8.75 10.97 -11.90
N MET A 564 8.79 9.91 -12.71
CA MET A 564 9.62 9.78 -13.92
C MET A 564 8.87 10.11 -15.22
N PHE A 565 7.60 10.50 -15.12
CA PHE A 565 6.77 10.77 -16.29
C PHE A 565 7.18 12.09 -16.95
N ARG A 566 7.18 12.12 -18.29
CA ARG A 566 7.61 13.27 -19.10
C ARG A 566 6.52 14.32 -19.27
N TYR A 567 5.28 13.88 -19.31
CA TYR A 567 4.11 14.72 -19.55
C TYR A 567 3.45 15.09 -18.23
N ASP A 568 3.01 16.34 -18.10
CA ASP A 568 2.42 16.85 -16.86
C ASP A 568 1.17 16.06 -16.45
N THR A 569 0.37 15.59 -17.41
CA THR A 569 -0.86 14.83 -17.11
C THR A 569 -0.58 13.51 -16.40
N GLU A 570 0.42 12.75 -16.85
CA GLU A 570 0.85 11.50 -16.22
C GLU A 570 1.55 11.77 -14.88
N ARG A 571 2.33 12.86 -14.78
CA ARG A 571 3.00 13.27 -13.54
C ARG A 571 2.00 13.62 -12.44
N ASP A 572 0.97 14.39 -12.77
CA ASP A 572 -0.07 14.82 -11.83
C ASP A 572 -0.87 13.63 -11.33
N VAL A 573 -1.32 12.76 -12.26
CA VAL A 573 -2.06 11.55 -11.92
C VAL A 573 -1.24 10.63 -11.02
N PHE A 574 0.06 10.45 -11.32
CA PHE A 574 0.93 9.62 -10.49
C PHE A 574 1.06 10.19 -9.08
N ALA A 575 1.27 11.50 -8.94
CA ALA A 575 1.39 12.16 -7.65
C ALA A 575 0.10 12.06 -6.80
N GLU A 576 -1.06 12.27 -7.41
CA GLU A 576 -2.36 12.14 -6.73
C GLU A 576 -2.63 10.69 -6.32
N LEU A 577 -2.29 9.72 -7.18
CA LEU A 577 -2.45 8.30 -6.85
C LEU A 577 -1.55 7.87 -5.69
N GLU A 578 -0.31 8.37 -5.62
CA GLU A 578 0.57 8.16 -4.46
C GLU A 578 -0.01 8.75 -3.17
N LEU A 579 -0.59 9.96 -3.26
CA LEU A 579 -1.23 10.63 -2.12
C LEU A 579 -2.43 9.83 -1.60
N LEU A 580 -3.30 9.37 -2.49
CA LEU A 580 -4.49 8.58 -2.16
C LEU A 580 -4.14 7.21 -1.57
N ARG A 581 -3.10 6.55 -2.10
CA ARG A 581 -2.58 5.29 -1.55
C ARG A 581 -1.82 5.49 -0.24
N GLY A 582 -1.59 6.74 0.16
CA GLY A 582 -1.04 7.12 1.45
C GLY A 582 0.47 6.90 1.58
N THR A 583 1.19 6.68 0.49
CA THR A 583 2.64 6.37 0.52
C THR A 583 3.42 7.51 1.16
N ARG A 584 3.19 8.75 0.71
CA ARG A 584 3.86 9.95 1.23
C ARG A 584 3.53 10.22 2.69
N ARG A 585 2.26 10.08 3.07
CA ARG A 585 1.79 10.34 4.45
C ARG A 585 2.42 9.38 5.45
N LYS A 586 2.52 8.11 5.07
CA LYS A 586 3.12 7.05 5.88
C LYS A 586 4.61 7.28 6.05
N HIS A 587 5.31 7.58 4.96
CA HIS A 587 6.73 7.89 5.00
C HIS A 587 7.02 9.10 5.90
N ALA A 588 6.31 10.21 5.73
CA ALA A 588 6.45 11.39 6.58
C ALA A 588 6.06 11.15 8.06
N ALA A 589 5.18 10.19 8.35
CA ALA A 589 4.88 9.79 9.72
C ALA A 589 6.03 8.98 10.33
N LEU A 590 6.63 8.08 9.54
CA LEU A 590 7.77 7.28 9.95
C LEU A 590 9.01 8.14 10.21
N GLU A 591 9.32 9.08 9.33
CA GLU A 591 10.44 10.03 9.52
C GLU A 591 10.29 10.80 10.84
N ARG A 592 9.08 11.31 11.13
CA ARG A 592 8.78 11.98 12.40
C ARG A 592 8.95 11.07 13.61
N ALA A 593 8.55 9.80 13.50
CA ALA A 593 8.74 8.82 14.57
C ALA A 593 10.24 8.53 14.82
N LEU A 594 11.03 8.40 13.76
CA LEU A 594 12.48 8.20 13.87
C LEU A 594 13.18 9.40 14.51
N LEU A 595 12.86 10.62 14.09
CA LEU A 595 13.37 11.85 14.70
C LEU A 595 13.04 11.90 16.20
N SER A 596 11.80 11.56 16.58
CA SER A 596 11.41 11.51 17.99
C SER A 596 12.20 10.47 18.79
N LEU A 597 12.59 9.34 18.19
CA LEU A 597 13.42 8.34 18.86
C LEU A 597 14.88 8.81 19.02
N GLU A 598 15.41 9.56 18.06
CA GLU A 598 16.74 10.18 18.16
C GLU A 598 16.81 11.23 19.27
N ASP A 599 15.79 12.08 19.35
CA ASP A 599 15.66 13.06 20.43
C ASP A 599 15.60 12.37 21.80
N LEU A 600 14.83 11.29 21.91
CA LEU A 600 14.74 10.49 23.13
C LEU A 600 16.08 9.83 23.49
N ALA A 601 16.77 9.22 22.52
CA ALA A 601 18.08 8.61 22.74
C ALA A 601 19.10 9.66 23.21
N THR A 602 19.09 10.85 22.62
CA THR A 602 19.97 11.98 22.97
C THR A 602 19.69 12.50 24.38
N ASP A 603 18.41 12.68 24.76
CA ASP A 603 18.04 13.11 26.12
C ASP A 603 18.46 12.08 27.18
N LEU A 604 18.25 10.79 26.92
CA LEU A 604 18.66 9.75 27.85
C LEU A 604 20.19 9.64 27.98
N GLU A 605 20.95 9.77 26.89
CA GLU A 605 22.41 9.83 26.95
C GLU A 605 22.89 11.03 27.78
N ALA A 606 22.27 12.20 27.57
CA ALA A 606 22.58 13.40 28.34
C ALA A 606 22.30 13.20 29.84
N ARG A 607 21.22 12.49 30.21
CA ARG A 607 20.93 12.14 31.61
C ARG A 607 21.94 11.16 32.18
N LYS A 608 22.33 10.11 31.45
CA LYS A 608 23.34 9.15 31.91
C LYS A 608 24.69 9.84 32.16
N ARG A 609 25.15 10.70 31.23
CA ARG A 609 26.39 11.46 31.42
C ARG A 609 26.35 12.37 32.65
N ARG A 610 25.18 12.92 33.00
CA ARG A 610 25.00 13.67 34.25
C ARG A 610 25.14 12.76 35.47
N VAL A 611 24.49 11.59 35.47
CA VAL A 611 24.58 10.63 36.58
C VAL A 611 25.99 10.08 36.76
N GLU A 612 26.69 9.75 35.67
CA GLU A 612 28.08 9.30 35.69
C GLU A 612 29.03 10.42 36.15
N GLY A 613 28.83 11.65 35.66
CA GLY A 613 29.56 12.83 36.11
C GLY A 613 29.37 13.11 37.60
N ASP A 614 28.14 13.05 38.10
CA ASP A 614 27.82 13.21 39.53
C ASP A 614 28.50 12.11 40.38
N ALA A 615 28.53 10.87 39.88
CA ALA A 615 29.20 9.75 40.56
C ALA A 615 30.73 9.88 40.56
N GLU A 616 31.33 10.35 39.48
CA GLU A 616 32.77 10.65 39.40
C GLU A 616 33.15 11.81 40.31
N ASP A 617 32.36 12.87 40.36
CA ASP A 617 32.57 14.01 41.24
C ASP A 617 32.46 13.60 42.72
N MET A 618 31.51 12.73 43.06
CA MET A 618 31.46 12.12 44.39
C MET A 618 32.70 11.28 44.71
N ARG A 619 33.22 10.49 43.76
CA ARG A 619 34.45 9.71 43.93
C ARG A 619 35.68 10.61 44.10
N LYS A 620 35.82 11.68 43.31
CA LYS A 620 36.90 12.66 43.43
C LYS A 620 36.87 13.34 44.80
N ARG A 621 35.71 13.83 45.25
CA ARG A 621 35.56 14.42 46.60
C ARG A 621 35.94 13.44 47.71
N ASN A 622 35.55 12.17 47.57
CA ASN A 622 35.93 11.13 48.53
C ASN A 622 37.44 10.83 48.52
N LEU A 623 38.07 10.80 47.34
CA LEU A 623 39.51 10.59 47.21
C LEU A 623 40.30 11.78 47.77
N GLU A 624 39.88 13.01 47.47
CA GLU A 624 40.46 14.24 48.03
C GLU A 624 40.38 14.24 49.56
N ALA A 625 39.24 13.82 50.13
CA ALA A 625 39.09 13.69 51.58
C ALA A 625 40.05 12.64 52.18
N VAL A 626 40.24 11.50 51.52
CA VAL A 626 41.19 10.47 51.98
C VAL A 626 42.64 10.95 51.88
N VAL A 627 43.02 11.60 50.77
CA VAL A 627 44.36 12.18 50.58
C VAL A 627 44.64 13.27 51.62
N PHE A 628 43.64 14.11 51.92
CA PHE A 628 43.75 15.12 52.98
C PHE A 628 44.00 14.49 54.36
N VAL A 629 43.28 13.42 54.71
CA VAL A 629 43.50 12.69 55.98
C VAL A 629 44.89 12.04 56.03
N LEU A 630 45.37 11.46 54.93
CA LEU A 630 46.71 10.88 54.85
C LEU A 630 47.82 11.94 54.97
N ALA A 631 47.66 13.11 54.34
CA ALA A 631 48.59 14.23 54.46
C ALA A 631 48.65 14.76 55.91
N LEU A 632 47.51 14.82 56.59
CA LEU A 632 47.41 15.23 57.99
C LEU A 632 48.13 14.24 58.92
N LEU A 633 47.95 12.94 58.70
CA LEU A 633 48.68 11.88 59.41
C LEU A 633 50.20 11.97 59.20
N GLY A 634 50.64 12.23 57.96
CA GLY A 634 52.06 12.44 57.64
C GLY A 634 52.66 13.65 58.37
N ALA A 635 51.92 14.76 58.45
CA ALA A 635 52.34 15.96 59.18
C ALA A 635 52.47 15.71 60.70
N VAL A 636 51.54 14.95 61.28
CA VAL A 636 51.62 14.55 62.70
C VAL A 636 52.82 13.64 62.95
N GLN A 637 53.07 12.66 62.08
CA GLN A 637 54.21 11.75 62.20
C GLN A 637 55.55 12.48 62.04
N PHE A 638 55.62 13.49 61.16
CA PHE A 638 56.77 14.38 61.05
C PHE A 638 57.00 15.19 62.34
N LEU A 639 55.95 15.73 62.96
CA LEU A 639 56.06 16.45 64.24
C LEU A 639 56.56 15.55 65.38
N PHE A 640 56.10 14.28 65.43
CA PHE A 640 56.62 13.28 66.38
C PHE A 640 58.09 12.95 66.10
N GLY A 641 58.48 12.75 64.84
CA GLY A 641 59.88 12.52 64.46
C GLY A 641 60.79 13.70 64.80
N LEU A 642 60.30 14.93 64.66
CA LEU A 642 61.03 16.15 65.04
C LEU A 642 61.19 16.26 66.56
N ALA A 643 60.16 15.88 67.32
CA ALA A 643 60.19 15.85 68.77
C ALA A 643 61.16 14.77 69.30
N ASP A 644 61.14 13.57 68.73
CA ASP A 644 62.06 12.47 69.05
C ASP A 644 63.52 12.84 68.69
N TYR A 645 63.72 13.46 67.52
CA TYR A 645 65.04 13.95 67.11
C TYR A 645 65.57 15.05 68.05
N ALA A 646 64.72 16.01 68.43
CA ALA A 646 65.08 17.06 69.38
C ALA A 646 65.38 16.50 70.79
N GLY A 647 64.69 15.43 71.20
CA GLY A 647 64.96 14.71 72.45
C GLY A 647 66.27 13.90 72.40
N ALA A 648 66.60 13.31 71.26
CA ALA A 648 67.80 12.49 71.08
C ALA A 648 69.08 13.31 70.93
N HIS A 649 69.00 14.58 70.47
CA HIS A 649 70.17 15.43 70.19
C HIS A 649 70.07 16.80 70.90
N PRO A 650 70.19 16.85 72.24
CA PRO A 650 70.07 18.09 73.02
C PRO A 650 71.22 19.10 72.80
N ASP A 651 72.29 18.70 72.11
CA ASP A 651 73.53 19.47 71.97
C ASP A 651 73.64 20.25 70.65
N LEU A 652 72.65 20.14 69.75
CA LEU A 652 72.59 20.91 68.49
C LEU A 652 72.13 22.35 68.78
N ALA A 653 73.12 23.22 68.98
CA ALA A 653 73.12 24.69 68.85
C ALA A 653 71.81 25.47 69.13
N GLY A 654 71.73 26.06 70.34
CA GLY A 654 70.89 27.23 70.63
C GLY A 654 69.72 27.04 71.61
N TRP A 655 69.42 25.80 72.03
CA TRP A 655 68.23 25.48 72.82
C TRP A 655 68.50 25.14 74.30
N LYS A 656 69.61 25.64 74.86
CA LYS A 656 69.86 25.55 76.31
C LYS A 656 68.95 26.52 77.06
N GLY A 657 67.84 25.99 77.56
CA GLY A 657 66.87 26.70 78.42
C GLY A 657 65.40 26.55 77.98
N ILE A 658 65.13 26.08 76.76
CA ILE A 658 63.77 26.00 76.19
C ILE A 658 63.36 24.56 75.80
N GLY A 659 64.25 23.57 75.94
CA GLY A 659 64.01 22.18 75.51
C GLY A 659 62.85 21.48 76.23
N HIS A 660 62.62 21.77 77.52
CA HIS A 660 61.51 21.18 78.26
C HIS A 660 60.14 21.80 77.93
N PRO A 661 60.00 23.14 77.80
CA PRO A 661 58.75 23.75 77.34
C PRO A 661 58.43 23.46 75.87
N VAL A 662 59.41 23.43 74.97
CA VAL A 662 59.14 23.22 73.53
C VAL A 662 58.80 21.76 73.22
N SER A 663 59.44 20.78 73.87
CA SER A 663 59.02 19.39 73.74
C SER A 663 57.62 19.14 74.32
N GLN A 664 57.27 19.81 75.43
CA GLN A 664 55.90 19.77 75.97
C GLN A 664 54.89 20.49 75.08
N LEU A 665 55.25 21.62 74.47
CA LEU A 665 54.41 22.34 73.51
C LEU A 665 54.21 21.52 72.23
N LEU A 666 55.28 20.95 71.67
CA LEU A 666 55.21 20.07 70.50
C LEU A 666 54.44 18.78 70.80
N GLY A 667 54.61 18.20 71.99
CA GLY A 667 53.82 17.06 72.45
C GLY A 667 52.34 17.42 72.64
N ALA A 668 52.02 18.58 73.21
CA ALA A 668 50.65 19.06 73.35
C ALA A 668 50.00 19.36 71.99
N VAL A 669 50.74 19.99 71.07
CA VAL A 669 50.32 20.23 69.67
C VAL A 669 50.11 18.90 68.94
N ALA A 670 50.98 17.92 69.13
CA ALA A 670 50.84 16.60 68.54
C ALA A 670 49.64 15.82 69.11
N ILE A 671 49.35 15.94 70.42
CA ILE A 671 48.16 15.36 71.04
C ILE A 671 46.89 16.04 70.52
N VAL A 672 46.85 17.37 70.45
CA VAL A 672 45.71 18.12 69.91
C VAL A 672 45.50 17.80 68.43
N ALA A 673 46.57 17.71 67.64
CA ALA A 673 46.51 17.31 66.24
C ALA A 673 46.04 15.86 66.09
N SER A 674 46.49 14.94 66.94
CA SER A 674 46.03 13.54 66.96
C SER A 674 44.55 13.43 67.34
N ILE A 675 44.09 14.21 68.32
CA ILE A 675 42.67 14.29 68.69
C ILE A 675 41.84 14.88 67.54
N ALA A 676 42.35 15.91 66.86
CA ALA A 676 41.69 16.49 65.68
C ALA A 676 41.61 15.49 64.51
N VAL A 677 42.68 14.71 64.27
CA VAL A 677 42.69 13.61 63.28
C VAL A 677 41.67 12.55 63.67
N ILE A 678 41.63 12.12 64.93
CA ILE A 678 40.67 11.10 65.41
C ILE A 678 39.24 11.62 65.30
N ALA A 679 38.98 12.87 65.69
CA ALA A 679 37.67 13.51 65.57
C ALA A 679 37.24 13.63 64.11
N LEU A 680 38.14 14.05 63.22
CA LEU A 680 37.88 14.13 61.77
C LEU A 680 37.62 12.75 61.18
N THR A 681 38.40 11.73 61.58
CA THR A 681 38.21 10.33 61.15
C THR A 681 36.88 9.77 61.65
N ALA A 682 36.49 10.10 62.89
CA ALA A 682 35.19 9.74 63.44
C ALA A 682 34.04 10.45 62.72
N VAL A 683 34.19 11.73 62.36
CA VAL A 683 33.20 12.48 61.56
C VAL A 683 33.08 11.90 60.15
N VAL A 684 34.18 11.55 59.50
CA VAL A 684 34.18 10.88 58.19
C VAL A 684 33.53 9.50 58.30
N ALA A 685 33.84 8.71 59.33
CA ALA A 685 33.21 7.41 59.56
C ALA A 685 31.71 7.53 59.86
N TYR A 686 31.30 8.56 60.60
CA TYR A 686 29.90 8.85 60.92
C TYR A 686 29.12 9.30 59.66
N ALA A 687 29.68 10.21 58.87
CA ALA A 687 29.11 10.63 57.59
C ALA A 687 28.99 9.47 56.60
N ARG A 688 29.97 8.54 56.59
CA ARG A 688 29.91 7.31 55.80
C ARG A 688 28.78 6.38 56.25
N ARG A 689 28.49 6.33 57.55
CA ARG A 689 27.41 5.51 58.12
C ARG A 689 26.03 6.04 57.73
N ASP A 690 25.85 7.35 57.69
CA ASP A 690 24.60 7.97 57.24
C ASP A 690 24.44 7.90 55.71
N ALA A 691 25.52 8.04 54.94
CA ALA A 691 25.51 7.81 53.49
C ALA A 691 25.16 6.34 53.13
N VAL A 692 25.67 5.37 53.89
CA VAL A 692 25.33 3.94 53.72
C VAL A 692 23.89 3.65 54.14
N ARG A 693 23.34 4.34 55.14
CA ARG A 693 21.90 4.24 55.49
C ARG A 693 21.00 4.84 54.40
N ALA A 694 21.41 5.96 53.80
CA ALA A 694 20.66 6.59 52.70
C ALA A 694 20.66 5.73 51.43
N LEU A 695 21.76 5.02 51.15
CA LEU A 695 21.89 4.06 50.04
C LEU A 695 21.10 2.75 50.22
N LEU A 696 20.64 2.43 51.43
CA LEU A 696 19.96 1.16 51.76
C LEU A 696 18.43 1.26 51.94
N HIS A 697 17.82 2.44 51.72
CA HIS A 697 16.35 2.65 51.82
C HIS A 697 15.66 2.00 53.04
N LEU A 698 16.28 2.01 54.23
CA LEU A 698 15.62 1.53 55.45
C LEU A 698 14.81 2.66 56.11
N PRO A 699 13.51 2.48 56.42
CA PRO A 699 12.67 3.53 56.98
C PRO A 699 13.10 3.90 58.41
N PRO A 700 12.83 5.14 58.88
CA PRO A 700 13.28 5.60 60.18
C PRO A 700 12.54 4.86 61.30
N HIS A 701 13.29 4.23 62.20
CA HIS A 701 12.74 3.72 63.45
C HIS A 701 12.43 4.90 64.38
N LYS A 702 11.15 5.04 64.75
CA LYS A 702 10.69 5.94 65.81
C LYS A 702 11.28 5.50 67.16
N SER A 703 11.79 6.47 67.91
CA SER A 703 11.70 6.52 69.37
C SER A 703 10.97 7.79 69.75
#